data_AF-A0A137SKB5-F1
#
_entry.id   AF-A0A137SKB5-F1
#
_cell.length_a   1.000
_cell.length_b   1.000
_cell.length_c   1.000
_cell.angle_alpha   90.00
_cell.angle_beta   90.00
_cell.angle_gamma   90.00
#
_symmetry.space_group_name_H-M   'P 1'
#
loop_
_entity.id
_entity.type
_entity.pdbx_description
1 polymer ?
#
loop_
_entity_poly.entity_id
_entity_poly.type
_entity_poly.pdbx_seq_one_letter_code
_entity_poly.pdbx_strand_id
1 'polypeptide(L)'
;MTEIDPKVVITGYGINCSAGENADDLFQNMMLNYSGIRAIDCFDTGDLPSNKAGTLASYRKRYQSVERKYDYSTLFAIDAINQALEMSNLSADDIANKRIALCVGNANSGMEMLEQAVNNNCAAKFGQYASHQQSDNIANHFGIKGPVFTFTSACTASSSAVGFAKQLLEQDLVDIVIAGGTDALALTIYAGFHSLQSVSPSICSPYDVKTGLSLGEGAGFLILEKKSYADTRQIETIAQLVGVGSSLDAYHATSPEPKGLGVCRSFQTALNNHGVNLKNIEYVNTHGTGTPANDSAELMGICRAVGVNNELNIPVSSSKSYFGHTLGAAGAIEFISTLITIRRGYLPSTLNHEEIREDCKGFNIIVNGLKKKKVTCFASTNSAFGGHNTTLIASMEPRNTISDKSHKVFILGFGKIAQQQVSSNINGSETFSFDGRFSLKFYQKSLYRRRMSTISQYAIGSAYAAFRGCNIDKTYLTEETVGAYFGTSLGATEVQSKNLQDLILHGPSHIKSILFPDTVLNSALGNLAVAFGLKGCSANCSDLGNDGMHAIWHAYNDLFDNKLNCALVSSAEDCSSISSEVWRQYGINNTSLLIPESNSVVLGNDSNKLSKQALAEIVQLGAGRWYLCPKLKKWECPSLFTRLETNESIDVVIFSSVNTSYTDNLLEVIYQHYPTAKIIDLHSILEPSISCQSINAIIYGTELLSGTKYLHSSCSGELLDINKVLVMTVNVLLSATSCILQRPKG
;
A
#
# COMPACT_ATOMS: atom_id res chain seq x y z
N MET A 1 -19.28 -29.56 18.32
CA MET A 1 -19.52 -28.27 17.66
C MET A 1 -18.17 -27.61 17.53
N THR A 2 -17.65 -27.41 16.33
CA THR A 2 -16.47 -26.57 16.12
C THR A 2 -16.84 -25.14 16.50
N GLU A 3 -16.17 -24.59 17.49
CA GLU A 3 -16.41 -23.24 18.01
C GLU A 3 -16.25 -22.21 16.89
N ILE A 4 -17.23 -21.30 16.76
CA ILE A 4 -17.21 -20.22 15.77
C ILE A 4 -16.36 -19.10 16.37
N ASP A 5 -15.12 -18.92 15.89
CA ASP A 5 -14.20 -17.86 16.32
C ASP A 5 -13.95 -16.88 15.16
N PRO A 6 -14.77 -15.82 15.00
CA PRO A 6 -14.53 -14.86 13.93
C PRO A 6 -13.29 -14.04 14.28
N LYS A 7 -12.15 -14.28 13.62
CA LYS A 7 -10.87 -13.71 14.08
C LYS A 7 -10.80 -12.17 14.08
N VAL A 8 -11.42 -11.51 13.11
CA VAL A 8 -11.31 -10.05 12.91
C VAL A 8 -12.68 -9.42 12.67
N VAL A 9 -13.02 -8.42 13.48
CA VAL A 9 -14.29 -7.70 13.44
C VAL A 9 -14.10 -6.20 13.31
N ILE A 10 -15.09 -5.54 12.74
CA ILE A 10 -15.21 -4.08 12.68
C ILE A 10 -16.03 -3.65 13.89
N THR A 11 -15.51 -2.72 14.68
CA THR A 11 -16.16 -2.18 15.89
C THR A 11 -16.47 -0.69 15.78
N GLY A 12 -15.87 0.00 14.80
CA GLY A 12 -16.16 1.40 14.49
C GLY A 12 -15.80 1.75 13.06
N TYR A 13 -16.43 2.80 12.53
CA TYR A 13 -16.08 3.38 11.24
C TYR A 13 -16.35 4.88 11.23
N GLY A 14 -15.67 5.60 10.34
CA GLY A 14 -15.92 7.00 10.08
C GLY A 14 -15.60 7.34 8.63
N ILE A 15 -16.26 8.37 8.12
CA ILE A 15 -16.24 8.70 6.69
C ILE A 15 -16.41 10.19 6.49
N ASN A 16 -15.65 10.74 5.56
CA ASN A 16 -15.75 12.13 5.13
C ASN A 16 -15.61 12.17 3.61
N CYS A 17 -16.69 12.49 2.89
CA CYS A 17 -16.72 12.55 1.44
C CYS A 17 -17.69 13.64 0.96
N SER A 18 -17.63 14.00 -0.32
CA SER A 18 -18.47 15.07 -0.87
C SER A 18 -19.99 14.84 -0.77
N ALA A 19 -20.43 13.59 -0.56
CA ALA A 19 -21.83 13.23 -0.35
C ALA A 19 -22.24 13.18 1.14
N GLY A 20 -21.32 13.37 2.09
CA GLY A 20 -21.60 13.38 3.52
C GLY A 20 -20.34 13.41 4.37
N GLU A 21 -20.32 14.24 5.41
CA GLU A 21 -19.18 14.40 6.34
C GLU A 21 -19.22 13.39 7.51
N ASN A 22 -20.29 12.60 7.62
CA ASN A 22 -20.43 11.48 8.55
C ASN A 22 -21.39 10.42 8.01
N ALA A 23 -21.57 9.32 8.75
CA ALA A 23 -22.35 8.18 8.32
C ALA A 23 -23.86 8.45 8.14
N ASP A 24 -24.45 9.31 8.96
CA ASP A 24 -25.89 9.63 8.88
C ASP A 24 -26.17 10.60 7.74
N ASP A 25 -25.34 11.64 7.58
CA ASP A 25 -25.42 12.58 6.46
C ASP A 25 -25.31 11.84 5.13
N LEU A 26 -24.32 10.97 5.00
CA LEU A 26 -24.12 10.17 3.79
C LEU A 26 -25.34 9.29 3.50
N PHE A 27 -25.87 8.59 4.50
CA PHE A 27 -27.04 7.74 4.30
C PHE A 27 -28.29 8.53 3.86
N GLN A 28 -28.55 9.68 4.51
CA GLN A 28 -29.67 10.54 4.14
C GLN A 28 -29.54 11.06 2.71
N ASN A 29 -28.34 11.51 2.32
CA ASN A 29 -28.07 11.97 0.96
C ASN A 29 -28.19 10.84 -0.07
N MET A 30 -27.73 9.63 0.25
CA MET A 30 -27.92 8.47 -0.62
C MET A 30 -29.40 8.10 -0.81
N MET A 31 -30.22 8.19 0.25
CA MET A 31 -31.68 7.99 0.17
C MET A 31 -32.37 9.04 -0.71
N LEU A 32 -31.85 10.28 -0.73
CA LEU A 32 -32.36 11.37 -1.56
C LEU A 32 -31.80 11.37 -2.99
N ASN A 33 -30.99 10.38 -3.35
CA ASN A 33 -30.27 10.34 -4.63
C ASN A 33 -29.41 11.61 -4.88
N TYR A 34 -28.87 12.20 -3.81
CA TYR A 34 -28.00 13.36 -3.91
C TYR A 34 -26.57 12.97 -4.30
N SER A 35 -26.02 13.63 -5.31
CA SER A 35 -24.60 13.53 -5.68
C SER A 35 -23.84 14.76 -5.17
N GLY A 36 -22.73 14.52 -4.48
CA GLY A 36 -21.80 15.55 -4.01
C GLY A 36 -20.85 16.08 -5.09
N ILE A 37 -20.93 15.55 -6.32
CA ILE A 37 -20.10 15.99 -7.45
C ILE A 37 -20.62 17.31 -7.98
N ARG A 38 -19.78 18.35 -7.96
CA ARG A 38 -20.12 19.72 -8.37
C ARG A 38 -18.92 20.44 -8.95
N ALA A 39 -19.11 21.71 -9.35
CA ALA A 39 -18.02 22.54 -9.83
C ALA A 39 -16.91 22.70 -8.76
N ILE A 40 -15.65 22.60 -9.20
CA ILE A 40 -14.45 22.73 -8.36
C ILE A 40 -14.27 24.19 -7.95
N ASP A 41 -13.90 24.40 -6.68
CA ASP A 41 -13.63 25.71 -6.08
C ASP A 41 -12.27 25.80 -5.37
N CYS A 42 -11.51 24.70 -5.33
CA CYS A 42 -10.23 24.62 -4.62
C CYS A 42 -8.99 24.90 -5.51
N PHE A 43 -9.13 24.90 -6.84
CA PHE A 43 -8.10 25.30 -7.80
C PHE A 43 -8.73 25.68 -9.15
N ASP A 44 -7.99 26.43 -9.97
CA ASP A 44 -8.39 26.80 -11.34
C ASP A 44 -8.15 25.64 -12.31
N THR A 45 -9.19 25.23 -13.03
CA THR A 45 -9.12 24.14 -14.01
C THR A 45 -8.67 24.61 -15.39
N GLY A 46 -8.57 25.92 -15.64
CA GLY A 46 -8.28 26.47 -16.96
C GLY A 46 -9.21 25.91 -18.04
N ASP A 47 -8.65 25.58 -19.19
CA ASP A 47 -9.39 25.05 -20.36
C ASP A 47 -9.64 23.54 -20.32
N LEU A 48 -9.54 22.89 -19.15
CA LEU A 48 -9.84 21.47 -19.04
C LEU A 48 -11.32 21.19 -19.40
N PRO A 49 -11.61 20.09 -20.14
CA PRO A 49 -12.97 19.79 -20.63
C PRO A 49 -14.07 19.66 -19.56
N SER A 50 -13.71 19.42 -18.30
CA SER A 50 -14.62 19.31 -17.17
C SER A 50 -14.06 20.09 -16.00
N ASN A 51 -14.93 20.71 -15.22
CA ASN A 51 -14.57 21.41 -13.99
C ASN A 51 -15.29 20.83 -12.77
N LYS A 52 -15.69 19.55 -12.83
CA LYS A 52 -16.51 18.91 -11.79
C LYS A 52 -15.74 17.83 -11.02
N ALA A 53 -15.86 17.86 -9.70
CA ALA A 53 -15.36 16.82 -8.82
C ALA A 53 -16.18 16.73 -7.53
N GLY A 54 -16.08 15.61 -6.84
CA GLY A 54 -16.58 15.44 -5.49
C GLY A 54 -15.62 16.04 -4.47
N THR A 55 -15.58 17.38 -4.34
CA THR A 55 -14.75 18.08 -3.35
C THR A 55 -15.48 18.32 -2.03
N LEU A 56 -14.73 18.31 -0.93
CA LEU A 56 -15.20 18.65 0.41
C LEU A 56 -15.16 20.18 0.63
N ALA A 57 -15.87 20.98 -0.16
CA ALA A 57 -15.68 22.44 -0.10
C ALA A 57 -16.15 23.07 1.20
N SER A 58 -17.26 22.61 1.79
CA SER A 58 -17.69 23.10 3.11
C SER A 58 -16.57 22.91 4.12
N TYR A 59 -15.96 21.72 4.13
CA TYR A 59 -14.78 21.41 4.93
C TYR A 59 -13.61 22.35 4.61
N ARG A 60 -13.18 22.44 3.33
CA ARG A 60 -12.06 23.27 2.90
C ARG A 60 -12.25 24.74 3.29
N LYS A 61 -13.46 25.28 3.13
CA LYS A 61 -13.82 26.66 3.50
C LYS A 61 -13.64 26.93 4.99
N ARG A 62 -13.92 25.96 5.88
CA ARG A 62 -13.68 26.10 7.34
C ARG A 62 -12.21 26.33 7.67
N TYR A 63 -11.29 25.80 6.87
CA TYR A 63 -9.84 25.88 7.12
C TYR A 63 -9.09 26.81 6.16
N GLN A 64 -9.79 27.52 5.28
CA GLN A 64 -9.16 28.37 4.25
C GLN A 64 -8.48 29.62 4.84
N SER A 65 -9.03 30.17 5.93
CA SER A 65 -8.54 31.41 6.56
C SER A 65 -7.66 31.18 7.79
N VAL A 66 -7.27 29.93 8.06
CA VAL A 66 -6.51 29.55 9.25
C VAL A 66 -5.18 28.96 8.80
N GLU A 67 -4.09 29.32 9.48
CA GLU A 67 -2.82 28.63 9.27
C GLU A 67 -2.97 27.17 9.71
N ARG A 68 -2.80 26.24 8.78
CA ARG A 68 -3.05 24.82 9.01
C ARG A 68 -1.76 24.14 9.42
N LYS A 69 -1.81 23.42 10.54
CA LYS A 69 -0.73 22.51 10.96
C LYS A 69 -0.57 21.32 10.00
N TYR A 70 -1.67 20.85 9.42
CA TYR A 70 -1.73 19.64 8.60
C TYR A 70 -2.32 19.93 7.21
N ASP A 71 -1.98 19.11 6.23
CA ASP A 71 -2.61 19.13 4.91
C ASP A 71 -4.09 18.68 4.98
N TYR A 72 -4.85 18.92 3.90
CA TYR A 72 -6.28 18.55 3.88
C TYR A 72 -6.49 17.05 4.03
N SER A 73 -5.62 16.23 3.43
CA SER A 73 -5.72 14.77 3.53
C SER A 73 -5.62 14.31 4.98
N THR A 74 -4.63 14.78 5.74
CA THR A 74 -4.50 14.49 7.16
C THR A 74 -5.71 14.99 7.95
N LEU A 75 -6.24 16.18 7.64
CA LEU A 75 -7.41 16.73 8.34
C LEU A 75 -8.67 15.87 8.11
N PHE A 76 -8.91 15.42 6.87
CA PHE A 76 -10.01 14.51 6.55
C PHE A 76 -9.88 13.19 7.33
N ALA A 77 -8.66 12.65 7.39
CA ALA A 77 -8.37 11.42 8.13
C ALA A 77 -8.60 11.57 9.63
N ILE A 78 -8.13 12.66 10.25
CA ILE A 78 -8.34 12.92 11.68
C ILE A 78 -9.83 12.93 12.02
N ASP A 79 -10.64 13.61 11.22
CA ASP A 79 -12.09 13.69 11.42
C ASP A 79 -12.76 12.32 11.28
N ALA A 80 -12.47 11.58 10.21
CA ALA A 80 -12.98 10.22 10.02
C ALA A 80 -12.53 9.25 11.12
N ILE A 81 -11.28 9.35 11.60
CA ILE A 81 -10.78 8.52 12.69
C ILE A 81 -11.49 8.87 14.00
N ASN A 82 -11.72 10.15 14.31
CA ASN A 82 -12.46 10.55 15.50
C ASN A 82 -13.87 9.95 15.53
N GLN A 83 -14.60 9.99 14.41
CA GLN A 83 -15.91 9.33 14.29
C GLN A 83 -15.82 7.81 14.56
N ALA A 84 -14.78 7.16 14.02
CA ALA A 84 -14.58 5.72 14.20
C ALA A 84 -14.20 5.34 15.64
N LEU A 85 -13.38 6.17 16.31
CA LEU A 85 -12.99 6.01 17.71
C LEU A 85 -14.17 6.22 18.65
N GLU A 86 -15.00 7.23 18.40
CA GLU A 86 -16.25 7.46 19.14
C GLU A 86 -17.17 6.23 19.04
N MET A 87 -17.39 5.73 17.82
CA MET A 87 -18.24 4.56 17.59
C MET A 87 -17.72 3.29 18.27
N SER A 88 -16.40 3.11 18.36
CA SER A 88 -15.76 1.95 18.98
C SER A 88 -15.48 2.13 20.48
N ASN A 89 -15.90 3.25 21.08
CA ASN A 89 -15.66 3.60 22.47
C ASN A 89 -14.16 3.49 22.86
N LEU A 90 -13.29 4.07 22.03
CA LEU A 90 -11.84 4.18 22.26
C LEU A 90 -11.47 5.62 22.63
N SER A 91 -10.78 5.78 23.75
CA SER A 91 -10.27 7.06 24.24
C SER A 91 -8.82 7.34 23.76
N ALA A 92 -8.36 8.57 23.92
CA ALA A 92 -6.95 8.91 23.67
C ALA A 92 -5.97 8.11 24.56
N ASP A 93 -6.36 7.82 25.80
CA ASP A 93 -5.56 6.99 26.71
C ASP A 93 -5.45 5.55 26.21
N ASP A 94 -6.51 5.03 25.60
CA ASP A 94 -6.47 3.72 24.94
C ASP A 94 -5.46 3.73 23.79
N ILE A 95 -5.46 4.77 22.97
CA ILE A 95 -4.51 4.87 21.85
C ILE A 95 -3.05 4.91 22.32
N ALA A 96 -2.78 5.64 23.39
CA ALA A 96 -1.42 5.84 23.89
C ALA A 96 -0.82 4.61 24.59
N ASN A 97 -1.66 3.67 25.06
CA ASN A 97 -1.25 2.58 25.94
C ASN A 97 -1.58 1.17 25.42
N LYS A 98 -2.47 1.02 24.43
CA LYS A 98 -2.81 -0.28 23.84
C LYS A 98 -1.91 -0.64 22.65
N ARG A 99 -1.96 -1.93 22.29
CA ARG A 99 -1.31 -2.47 21.09
C ARG A 99 -2.11 -2.09 19.85
N ILE A 100 -1.87 -0.89 19.34
CA ILE A 100 -2.57 -0.32 18.18
C ILE A 100 -1.60 -0.13 17.02
N ALA A 101 -2.00 -0.60 15.83
CA ALA A 101 -1.35 -0.23 14.58
C ALA A 101 -2.22 0.77 13.78
N LEU A 102 -1.56 1.53 12.91
CA LEU A 102 -2.18 2.41 11.93
C LEU A 102 -1.83 1.94 10.51
N CYS A 103 -2.84 1.71 9.67
CA CYS A 103 -2.67 1.36 8.26
C CYS A 103 -3.42 2.38 7.39
N VAL A 104 -2.68 3.18 6.61
CA VAL A 104 -3.23 4.29 5.83
C VAL A 104 -2.94 4.08 4.34
N GLY A 105 -3.98 4.07 3.52
CA GLY A 105 -3.86 4.14 2.07
C GLY A 105 -3.96 5.57 1.55
N ASN A 106 -3.06 5.97 0.66
CA ASN A 106 -3.19 7.19 -0.14
C ASN A 106 -2.57 6.97 -1.53
N ALA A 107 -3.02 7.73 -2.52
CA ALA A 107 -2.49 7.66 -3.89
C ALA A 107 -1.89 8.98 -4.34
N ASN A 108 -2.27 10.09 -3.71
CA ASN A 108 -1.87 11.42 -4.12
C ASN A 108 -0.69 11.99 -3.31
N SER A 109 -0.25 11.31 -2.25
CA SER A 109 0.72 11.87 -1.29
C SER A 109 0.32 13.31 -0.88
N GLY A 110 1.30 14.19 -0.61
CA GLY A 110 1.07 15.62 -0.44
C GLY A 110 1.20 16.43 -1.72
N MET A 111 0.60 15.99 -2.83
CA MET A 111 0.72 16.69 -4.13
C MET A 111 0.24 18.14 -4.11
N GLU A 112 -0.83 18.46 -3.38
CA GLU A 112 -1.28 19.85 -3.19
C GLU A 112 -0.18 20.70 -2.53
N MET A 113 0.55 20.12 -1.56
CA MET A 113 1.66 20.79 -0.90
C MET A 113 2.86 20.94 -1.83
N LEU A 114 3.17 19.93 -2.66
CA LEU A 114 4.22 20.02 -3.66
C LEU A 114 3.94 21.10 -4.71
N GLU A 115 2.71 21.18 -5.23
CA GLU A 115 2.30 22.25 -6.14
C GLU A 115 2.53 23.63 -5.52
N GLN A 116 2.10 23.81 -4.27
CA GLN A 116 2.29 25.07 -3.55
C GLN A 116 3.76 25.35 -3.24
N ALA A 117 4.56 24.32 -2.97
CA ALA A 117 5.99 24.44 -2.70
C ALA A 117 6.71 24.99 -3.93
N VAL A 118 6.42 24.44 -5.10
CA VAL A 118 7.02 24.86 -6.36
C VAL A 118 6.48 26.23 -6.80
N ASN A 119 5.16 26.45 -6.79
CA ASN A 119 4.55 27.71 -7.26
C ASN A 119 4.91 28.93 -6.39
N ASN A 120 4.97 28.75 -5.07
CA ASN A 120 5.24 29.86 -4.14
C ASN A 120 6.70 29.89 -3.67
N ASN A 121 7.57 29.04 -4.23
CA ASN A 121 8.95 28.86 -3.81
C ASN A 121 9.08 28.66 -2.27
N CYS A 122 8.24 27.78 -1.72
CA CYS A 122 8.11 27.56 -0.27
C CYS A 122 8.74 26.22 0.14
N ALA A 123 10.01 26.27 0.55
CA ALA A 123 10.83 25.10 0.92
C ALA A 123 10.16 24.18 1.95
N ALA A 124 9.54 24.74 3.00
CA ALA A 124 8.91 23.97 4.08
C ALA A 124 7.79 23.02 3.59
N LYS A 125 7.14 23.33 2.46
CA LYS A 125 6.05 22.50 1.92
C LYS A 125 6.55 21.25 1.20
N PHE A 126 7.82 21.18 0.79
CA PHE A 126 8.39 19.95 0.23
C PHE A 126 8.40 18.81 1.26
N GLY A 127 8.59 19.12 2.54
CA GLY A 127 8.52 18.14 3.63
C GLY A 127 7.12 17.55 3.85
N GLN A 128 6.10 18.05 3.16
CA GLN A 128 4.74 17.49 3.21
C GLN A 128 4.42 16.60 1.99
N TYR A 129 5.31 16.50 1.01
CA TYR A 129 5.03 15.79 -0.24
C TYR A 129 5.02 14.27 -0.09
N ALA A 130 5.96 13.70 0.66
CA ALA A 130 6.18 12.26 0.73
C ALA A 130 4.96 11.50 1.30
N SER A 131 4.64 10.33 0.74
CA SER A 131 3.35 9.66 0.95
C SER A 131 3.10 9.17 2.37
N HIS A 132 4.15 8.83 3.10
CA HIS A 132 4.07 8.43 4.51
C HIS A 132 3.72 9.60 5.44
N GLN A 133 3.94 10.86 5.02
CA GLN A 133 3.84 12.03 5.90
C GLN A 133 2.43 12.17 6.49
N GLN A 134 1.40 11.85 5.70
CA GLN A 134 0.01 11.84 6.18
C GLN A 134 -0.17 10.81 7.30
N SER A 135 0.35 9.60 7.13
CA SER A 135 0.31 8.54 8.14
C SER A 135 1.04 8.93 9.43
N ASP A 136 2.22 9.55 9.31
CA ASP A 136 2.99 10.04 10.46
C ASP A 136 2.29 11.19 11.18
N ASN A 137 1.70 12.13 10.43
CA ASN A 137 0.92 13.23 11.00
C ASN A 137 -0.28 12.69 11.80
N ILE A 138 -0.98 11.69 11.27
CA ILE A 138 -2.10 11.00 11.95
C ILE A 138 -1.58 10.30 13.20
N ALA A 139 -0.52 9.49 13.09
CA ALA A 139 0.04 8.77 14.23
C ALA A 139 0.49 9.74 15.34
N ASN A 140 1.14 10.85 14.98
CA ASN A 140 1.54 11.89 15.92
C ASN A 140 0.35 12.62 16.54
N HIS A 141 -0.72 12.87 15.78
CA HIS A 141 -1.93 13.52 16.28
C HIS A 141 -2.59 12.67 17.37
N PHE A 142 -2.70 11.37 17.16
CA PHE A 142 -3.35 10.44 18.08
C PHE A 142 -2.40 9.83 19.12
N GLY A 143 -1.10 10.10 19.05
CA GLY A 143 -0.11 9.53 19.98
C GLY A 143 0.12 8.02 19.79
N ILE A 144 -0.03 7.52 18.56
CA ILE A 144 0.16 6.10 18.22
C ILE A 144 1.66 5.77 18.28
N LYS A 145 2.00 4.81 19.14
CA LYS A 145 3.37 4.31 19.37
C LYS A 145 3.64 2.96 18.69
N GLY A 146 2.60 2.27 18.24
CA GLY A 146 2.72 1.01 17.53
C GLY A 146 3.10 1.16 16.06
N PRO A 147 3.01 0.08 15.27
CA PRO A 147 3.35 0.09 13.85
C PRO A 147 2.51 1.08 13.03
N VAL A 148 3.14 1.76 12.09
CA VAL A 148 2.48 2.65 11.12
C VAL A 148 2.86 2.21 9.71
N PHE A 149 1.85 1.91 8.89
CA PHE A 149 2.04 1.44 7.53
C PHE A 149 1.34 2.36 6.54
N THR A 150 2.06 2.77 5.50
CA THR A 150 1.50 3.55 4.39
C THR A 150 1.45 2.72 3.12
N PHE A 151 0.26 2.61 2.53
CA PHE A 151 0.00 1.89 1.29
C PHE A 151 -0.23 2.87 0.16
N THR A 152 0.39 2.62 -0.99
CA THR A 152 0.42 3.56 -2.13
C THR A 152 0.11 2.89 -3.47
N SER A 153 -0.69 1.81 -3.45
CA SER A 153 -1.15 1.06 -4.63
C SER A 153 -2.30 1.75 -5.39
N ALA A 154 -2.15 3.07 -5.62
CA ALA A 154 -3.12 3.94 -6.27
C ALA A 154 -4.56 3.71 -5.75
N CYS A 155 -5.52 3.46 -6.64
CA CYS A 155 -6.95 3.31 -6.30
C CYS A 155 -7.27 2.12 -5.37
N THR A 156 -6.31 1.22 -5.13
CA THR A 156 -6.42 0.08 -4.21
C THR A 156 -5.70 0.30 -2.88
N ALA A 157 -5.14 1.49 -2.63
CA ALA A 157 -4.32 1.76 -1.46
C ALA A 157 -5.06 1.50 -0.14
N SER A 158 -6.25 2.08 0.05
CA SER A 158 -7.02 1.90 1.29
C SER A 158 -7.59 0.50 1.47
N SER A 159 -7.98 -0.19 0.39
CA SER A 159 -8.41 -1.60 0.48
C SER A 159 -7.23 -2.51 0.82
N SER A 160 -6.02 -2.22 0.32
CA SER A 160 -4.79 -2.91 0.71
C SER A 160 -4.47 -2.68 2.19
N ALA A 161 -4.65 -1.45 2.69
CA ALA A 161 -4.44 -1.11 4.09
C ALA A 161 -5.40 -1.88 5.03
N VAL A 162 -6.69 -1.92 4.69
CA VAL A 162 -7.71 -2.73 5.41
C VAL A 162 -7.38 -4.21 5.32
N GLY A 163 -6.91 -4.67 4.17
CA GLY A 163 -6.49 -6.05 3.95
C GLY A 163 -5.33 -6.48 4.85
N PHE A 164 -4.28 -5.66 4.91
CA PHE A 164 -3.11 -5.92 5.75
C PHE A 164 -3.43 -5.84 7.24
N ALA A 165 -4.33 -4.94 7.65
CA ALA A 165 -4.80 -4.84 9.03
C ALA A 165 -5.38 -6.17 9.56
N LYS A 166 -6.10 -6.91 8.72
CA LYS A 166 -6.59 -8.26 9.05
C LYS A 166 -5.45 -9.20 9.43
N GLN A 167 -4.37 -9.21 8.64
CA GLN A 167 -3.21 -10.08 8.89
C GLN A 167 -2.47 -9.72 10.18
N LEU A 168 -2.32 -8.42 10.46
CA LEU A 168 -1.71 -7.97 11.72
C LEU A 168 -2.47 -8.48 12.95
N LEU A 169 -3.81 -8.48 12.88
CA LEU A 169 -4.66 -9.02 13.94
C LEU A 169 -4.59 -10.55 14.00
N GLU A 170 -4.67 -11.24 12.86
CA GLU A 170 -4.64 -12.70 12.80
C GLU A 170 -3.32 -13.30 13.30
N GLN A 171 -2.20 -12.60 13.11
CA GLN A 171 -0.88 -12.98 13.61
C GLN A 171 -0.61 -12.56 15.07
N ASP A 172 -1.60 -11.98 15.76
CA ASP A 172 -1.41 -11.41 17.10
C ASP A 172 -0.27 -10.37 17.16
N LEU A 173 -0.07 -9.56 16.14
CA LEU A 173 0.90 -8.47 16.23
C LEU A 173 0.34 -7.32 17.06
N VAL A 174 -0.95 -7.04 16.90
CA VAL A 174 -1.69 -5.99 17.63
C VAL A 174 -3.08 -6.47 18.02
N ASP A 175 -3.75 -5.71 18.89
CA ASP A 175 -5.12 -6.00 19.35
C ASP A 175 -6.16 -5.15 18.59
N ILE A 176 -5.74 -3.96 18.13
CA ILE A 176 -6.55 -2.99 17.40
C ILE A 176 -5.75 -2.48 16.19
N VAL A 177 -6.42 -2.30 15.05
CA VAL A 177 -5.88 -1.58 13.91
C VAL A 177 -6.84 -0.48 13.47
N ILE A 178 -6.33 0.74 13.34
CA ILE A 178 -7.00 1.83 12.64
C ILE A 178 -6.61 1.70 11.17
N ALA A 179 -7.55 1.34 10.30
CA ALA A 179 -7.26 1.02 8.90
C ALA A 179 -8.18 1.77 7.93
N GLY A 180 -7.62 2.35 6.88
CA GLY A 180 -8.42 3.12 5.94
C GLY A 180 -7.59 3.84 4.90
N GLY A 181 -8.07 5.00 4.45
CA GLY A 181 -7.27 5.87 3.60
C GLY A 181 -7.87 7.25 3.40
N THR A 182 -7.05 8.12 2.82
CA THR A 182 -7.36 9.53 2.61
C THR A 182 -6.65 10.07 1.39
N ASP A 183 -7.30 10.98 0.66
CA ASP A 183 -6.66 11.80 -0.37
C ASP A 183 -7.38 13.14 -0.49
N ALA A 184 -6.59 14.21 -0.68
CA ALA A 184 -7.07 15.52 -1.08
C ALA A 184 -6.84 15.72 -2.58
N LEU A 185 -7.78 16.32 -3.31
CA LEU A 185 -7.64 16.52 -4.75
C LEU A 185 -6.67 17.69 -5.04
N ALA A 186 -5.80 17.50 -6.04
CA ALA A 186 -4.82 18.49 -6.50
C ALA A 186 -4.91 18.70 -8.02
N LEU A 187 -4.48 19.87 -8.52
CA LEU A 187 -4.66 20.26 -9.93
C LEU A 187 -3.86 19.33 -10.87
N THR A 188 -2.64 18.96 -10.51
CA THR A 188 -1.77 18.09 -11.32
C THR A 188 -2.41 16.74 -11.56
N ILE A 189 -3.09 16.18 -10.54
CA ILE A 189 -3.80 14.92 -10.67
C ILE A 189 -5.03 15.09 -11.56
N TYR A 190 -5.82 16.13 -11.31
CA TYR A 190 -7.02 16.40 -12.10
C TYR A 190 -6.70 16.58 -13.59
N ALA A 191 -5.67 17.38 -13.90
CA ALA A 191 -5.12 17.56 -15.24
C ALA A 191 -4.54 16.25 -15.82
N GLY A 192 -3.87 15.45 -15.00
CA GLY A 192 -3.34 14.15 -15.38
C GLY A 192 -4.41 13.18 -15.87
N PHE A 193 -5.51 13.00 -15.13
CA PHE A 193 -6.63 12.16 -15.58
C PHE A 193 -7.33 12.71 -16.83
N HIS A 194 -7.38 14.03 -17.00
CA HIS A 194 -7.85 14.66 -18.23
C HIS A 194 -6.95 14.35 -19.43
N SER A 195 -5.63 14.34 -19.24
CA SER A 195 -4.68 13.97 -20.31
C SER A 195 -4.90 12.53 -20.80
N LEU A 196 -5.41 11.64 -19.94
CA LEU A 196 -5.78 10.26 -20.27
C LEU A 196 -7.16 10.13 -20.93
N GLN A 197 -7.91 11.23 -21.11
CA GLN A 197 -9.29 11.24 -21.61
C GLN A 197 -10.24 10.36 -20.78
N SER A 198 -9.95 10.25 -19.48
CA SER A 198 -10.69 9.37 -18.56
C SER A 198 -11.80 10.09 -17.78
N VAL A 199 -11.72 11.43 -17.70
CA VAL A 199 -12.68 12.25 -16.95
C VAL A 199 -13.91 12.52 -17.80
N SER A 200 -15.09 12.31 -17.21
CA SER A 200 -16.36 12.61 -17.85
C SER A 200 -16.62 14.12 -17.90
N PRO A 201 -17.16 14.66 -19.01
CA PRO A 201 -17.66 16.04 -19.06
C PRO A 201 -18.92 16.24 -18.21
N SER A 202 -19.65 15.16 -17.89
CA SER A 202 -20.81 15.15 -16.99
C SER A 202 -20.46 14.53 -15.64
N ILE A 203 -21.43 14.53 -14.70
CA ILE A 203 -21.31 13.73 -13.48
C ILE A 203 -21.23 12.26 -13.89
N CYS A 204 -20.31 11.50 -13.29
CA CYS A 204 -20.13 10.10 -13.65
C CYS A 204 -21.38 9.25 -13.34
N SER A 205 -21.60 8.29 -14.23
CA SER A 205 -22.64 7.28 -14.11
C SER A 205 -22.05 5.94 -14.57
N PRO A 206 -21.40 5.18 -13.67
CA PRO A 206 -20.85 3.87 -14.00
C PRO A 206 -21.84 2.96 -14.73
N TYR A 207 -21.35 2.18 -15.71
CA TYR A 207 -22.16 1.30 -16.58
C TYR A 207 -23.09 1.98 -17.58
N ASP A 208 -23.22 3.31 -17.54
CA ASP A 208 -24.08 4.06 -18.44
C ASP A 208 -23.43 4.26 -19.83
N VAL A 209 -24.26 4.65 -20.80
CA VAL A 209 -23.82 5.13 -22.11
C VAL A 209 -22.98 6.42 -22.02
N LYS A 210 -23.16 7.24 -20.97
CA LYS A 210 -22.30 8.39 -20.65
C LYS A 210 -21.06 7.90 -19.90
N THR A 211 -19.94 7.89 -20.59
CA THR A 211 -18.68 7.30 -20.09
C THR A 211 -17.77 8.33 -19.41
N GLY A 212 -16.80 7.79 -18.67
CA GLY A 212 -15.79 8.54 -17.93
C GLY A 212 -16.09 8.64 -16.44
N LEU A 213 -15.06 9.00 -15.67
CA LEU A 213 -15.14 9.16 -14.22
C LEU A 213 -15.25 10.63 -13.81
N SER A 214 -15.78 10.90 -12.62
CA SER A 214 -15.59 12.17 -11.93
C SER A 214 -14.62 11.93 -10.79
N LEU A 215 -13.63 12.80 -10.61
CA LEU A 215 -12.69 12.68 -9.49
C LEU A 215 -13.33 13.17 -8.18
N GLY A 216 -12.76 12.78 -7.05
CA GLY A 216 -13.19 13.22 -5.73
C GLY A 216 -12.05 13.19 -4.72
N GLU A 217 -12.36 13.60 -3.50
CA GLU A 217 -11.48 13.54 -2.33
C GLU A 217 -12.25 13.11 -1.09
N GLY A 218 -11.53 12.75 -0.04
CA GLY A 218 -12.12 12.39 1.24
C GLY A 218 -11.26 11.41 2.02
N ALA A 219 -11.84 10.92 3.12
CA ALA A 219 -11.25 9.90 3.97
C ALA A 219 -12.29 8.88 4.44
N GLY A 220 -11.85 7.65 4.69
CA GLY A 220 -12.66 6.60 5.31
C GLY A 220 -11.77 5.70 6.16
N PHE A 221 -12.17 5.45 7.40
CA PHE A 221 -11.40 4.67 8.37
C PHE A 221 -12.29 3.70 9.15
N LEU A 222 -11.73 2.52 9.45
CA LEU A 222 -12.32 1.45 10.23
C LEU A 222 -11.49 1.24 11.51
N ILE A 223 -12.17 0.87 12.60
CA ILE A 223 -11.55 0.25 13.76
C ILE A 223 -11.75 -1.25 13.63
N LEU A 224 -10.65 -1.96 13.44
CA LEU A 224 -10.60 -3.42 13.34
C LEU A 224 -10.02 -3.99 14.64
N GLU A 225 -10.69 -4.96 15.21
CA GLU A 225 -10.28 -5.62 16.44
C GLU A 225 -10.29 -7.13 16.28
N LYS A 226 -9.46 -7.81 17.06
CA LYS A 226 -9.67 -9.23 17.32
C LYS A 226 -11.02 -9.41 18.00
N LYS A 227 -11.82 -10.38 17.58
CA LYS A 227 -13.12 -10.61 18.24
C LYS A 227 -12.98 -10.87 19.72
N SER A 228 -12.04 -11.74 20.11
CA SER A 228 -11.78 -12.04 21.52
C SER A 228 -11.49 -10.78 22.33
N TYR A 229 -10.73 -9.83 21.75
CA TYR A 229 -10.45 -8.55 22.38
C TYR A 229 -11.68 -7.63 22.42
N ALA A 230 -12.40 -7.50 21.32
CA ALA A 230 -13.66 -6.75 21.27
C ALA A 230 -14.67 -7.24 22.32
N ASP A 231 -14.76 -8.56 22.53
CA ASP A 231 -15.61 -9.18 23.56
C ASP A 231 -15.18 -8.78 24.97
N THR A 232 -13.87 -8.74 25.25
CA THR A 232 -13.38 -8.25 26.57
C THR A 232 -13.75 -6.80 26.82
N ARG A 233 -13.87 -5.98 25.77
CA ARG A 233 -14.29 -4.58 25.84
C ARG A 233 -15.80 -4.39 25.80
N GLN A 234 -16.58 -5.46 25.60
CA GLN A 234 -18.03 -5.43 25.48
C GLN A 234 -18.54 -4.45 24.40
N ILE A 235 -17.80 -4.34 23.28
CA ILE A 235 -18.18 -3.48 22.15
C ILE A 235 -18.99 -4.27 21.10
N GLU A 236 -19.97 -3.61 20.49
CA GLU A 236 -20.79 -4.23 19.44
C GLU A 236 -19.92 -4.57 18.22
N THR A 237 -20.05 -5.82 17.73
CA THR A 237 -19.53 -6.18 16.41
C THR A 237 -20.46 -5.62 15.33
N ILE A 238 -19.93 -4.72 14.52
CA ILE A 238 -20.66 -4.13 13.38
C ILE A 238 -20.77 -5.11 12.23
N ALA A 239 -19.63 -5.73 11.88
CA ALA A 239 -19.49 -6.74 10.84
C ALA A 239 -18.17 -7.48 11.05
N GLN A 240 -18.03 -8.64 10.45
CA GLN A 240 -16.78 -9.39 10.35
C GLN A 240 -16.09 -9.06 9.02
N LEU A 241 -14.79 -8.78 9.05
CA LEU A 241 -13.95 -8.75 7.84
C LEU A 241 -13.49 -10.18 7.53
N VAL A 242 -14.20 -10.83 6.61
CA VAL A 242 -14.08 -12.26 6.42
C VAL A 242 -12.88 -12.60 5.54
N GLY A 243 -12.77 -11.95 4.37
CA GLY A 243 -11.78 -12.31 3.37
C GLY A 243 -11.18 -11.11 2.63
N VAL A 244 -9.93 -11.27 2.22
CA VAL A 244 -9.13 -10.26 1.55
C VAL A 244 -8.34 -10.93 0.44
N GLY A 245 -8.40 -10.39 -0.76
CA GLY A 245 -7.59 -10.87 -1.87
C GLY A 245 -7.01 -9.72 -2.68
N SER A 246 -5.80 -9.94 -3.19
CA SER A 246 -5.12 -9.02 -4.11
C SER A 246 -4.53 -9.78 -5.28
N SER A 247 -4.33 -9.08 -6.40
CA SER A 247 -3.68 -9.65 -7.58
C SER A 247 -3.06 -8.56 -8.47
N LEU A 248 -2.26 -8.99 -9.44
CA LEU A 248 -1.73 -8.14 -10.52
C LEU A 248 -2.24 -8.60 -11.88
N ASP A 249 -2.50 -7.66 -12.79
CA ASP A 249 -2.87 -7.94 -14.17
C ASP A 249 -1.68 -8.35 -15.05
N ALA A 250 -0.50 -7.77 -14.80
CA ALA A 250 0.67 -7.86 -15.68
C ALA A 250 0.37 -7.49 -17.15
N TYR A 251 -0.48 -6.47 -17.37
CA TYR A 251 -0.99 -6.12 -18.69
C TYR A 251 -0.52 -4.74 -19.20
N HIS A 252 -0.95 -3.65 -18.57
CA HIS A 252 -0.69 -2.29 -19.03
C HIS A 252 -0.58 -1.29 -17.87
N ALA A 253 0.02 -0.13 -18.11
CA ALA A 253 0.22 0.90 -17.07
C ALA A 253 -1.11 1.53 -16.59
N THR A 254 -2.09 1.67 -17.47
CA THR A 254 -3.37 2.33 -17.16
C THR A 254 -4.61 1.53 -17.55
N SER A 255 -4.46 0.50 -18.36
CA SER A 255 -5.59 -0.29 -18.86
C SER A 255 -5.68 -1.59 -18.08
N PRO A 256 -6.89 -2.01 -17.66
CA PRO A 256 -7.06 -3.33 -17.04
C PRO A 256 -6.82 -4.44 -18.05
N GLU A 257 -6.52 -5.64 -17.57
CA GLU A 257 -6.54 -6.83 -18.40
C GLU A 257 -7.96 -7.05 -18.96
N PRO A 258 -8.16 -7.10 -20.31
CA PRO A 258 -9.49 -7.00 -20.90
C PRO A 258 -10.46 -8.11 -20.53
N LYS A 259 -9.97 -9.28 -20.12
CA LYS A 259 -10.81 -10.40 -19.68
C LYS A 259 -11.07 -10.39 -18.17
N GLY A 260 -10.64 -9.36 -17.43
CA GLY A 260 -10.87 -9.26 -15.99
C GLY A 260 -10.18 -10.34 -15.18
N LEU A 261 -9.09 -10.94 -15.70
CA LEU A 261 -8.46 -12.09 -15.03
C LEU A 261 -7.81 -11.70 -13.69
N GLY A 262 -7.32 -10.47 -13.55
CA GLY A 262 -6.81 -9.99 -12.26
C GLY A 262 -7.92 -9.83 -11.23
N VAL A 263 -9.04 -9.17 -11.59
CA VAL A 263 -10.23 -9.08 -10.73
C VAL A 263 -10.72 -10.48 -10.34
N CYS A 264 -10.77 -11.42 -11.29
CA CYS A 264 -11.12 -12.81 -11.00
C CYS A 264 -10.19 -13.43 -9.95
N ARG A 265 -8.87 -13.27 -10.09
CA ARG A 265 -7.88 -13.76 -9.11
C ARG A 265 -8.05 -13.12 -7.74
N SER A 266 -8.16 -11.80 -7.65
CA SER A 266 -8.30 -11.13 -6.34
C SER A 266 -9.58 -11.56 -5.64
N PHE A 267 -10.67 -11.72 -6.39
CA PHE A 267 -11.95 -12.18 -5.84
C PHE A 267 -11.86 -13.64 -5.35
N GLN A 268 -11.25 -14.53 -6.13
CA GLN A 268 -11.02 -15.92 -5.73
C GLN A 268 -10.10 -16.01 -4.51
N THR A 269 -9.00 -15.25 -4.46
CA THR A 269 -8.12 -15.18 -3.29
C THR A 269 -8.89 -14.71 -2.04
N ALA A 270 -9.80 -13.75 -2.18
CA ALA A 270 -10.62 -13.28 -1.05
C ALA A 270 -11.63 -14.33 -0.55
N LEU A 271 -12.07 -15.25 -1.40
CA LEU A 271 -12.95 -16.36 -1.03
C LEU A 271 -12.17 -17.53 -0.42
N ASN A 272 -11.02 -17.83 -1.00
CA ASN A 272 -10.12 -18.88 -0.57
C ASN A 272 -9.64 -18.62 0.87
N ASN A 273 -9.43 -19.69 1.64
CA ASN A 273 -8.89 -19.64 3.02
C ASN A 273 -9.77 -18.90 4.05
N HIS A 274 -10.97 -18.46 3.68
CA HIS A 274 -11.82 -17.65 4.57
C HIS A 274 -13.22 -18.25 4.83
N GLY A 275 -13.47 -19.50 4.42
CA GLY A 275 -14.72 -20.21 4.72
C GLY A 275 -15.96 -19.62 4.04
N VAL A 276 -15.78 -18.66 3.12
CA VAL A 276 -16.87 -18.04 2.36
C VAL A 276 -17.03 -18.78 1.05
N ASN A 277 -18.14 -19.50 0.92
CA ASN A 277 -18.55 -19.97 -0.40
C ASN A 277 -19.05 -18.77 -1.21
N LEU A 278 -18.67 -18.74 -2.47
CA LEU A 278 -19.18 -17.83 -3.48
C LEU A 278 -20.71 -17.62 -3.43
N LYS A 279 -21.49 -18.68 -3.19
CA LYS A 279 -22.96 -18.64 -3.08
C LYS A 279 -23.47 -17.74 -1.93
N ASN A 280 -22.59 -17.40 -0.99
CA ASN A 280 -22.92 -16.52 0.13
C ASN A 280 -22.79 -15.04 -0.23
N ILE A 281 -22.17 -14.67 -1.36
CA ILE A 281 -22.05 -13.26 -1.76
C ILE A 281 -23.38 -12.79 -2.34
N GLU A 282 -24.03 -11.85 -1.66
CA GLU A 282 -25.39 -11.41 -1.98
C GLU A 282 -25.45 -10.01 -2.62
N TYR A 283 -24.32 -9.31 -2.64
CA TYR A 283 -24.12 -7.99 -3.23
C TYR A 283 -22.62 -7.75 -3.50
N VAL A 284 -22.30 -7.05 -4.59
CA VAL A 284 -20.94 -6.55 -4.85
C VAL A 284 -20.96 -5.05 -5.08
N ASN A 285 -20.25 -4.29 -4.25
CA ASN A 285 -19.88 -2.92 -4.58
C ASN A 285 -18.66 -2.97 -5.49
N THR A 286 -18.83 -2.55 -6.72
CA THR A 286 -17.79 -2.63 -7.74
C THR A 286 -16.93 -1.37 -7.78
N HIS A 287 -15.74 -1.48 -8.35
CA HIS A 287 -14.87 -0.36 -8.65
C HIS A 287 -15.53 0.59 -9.64
N GLY A 288 -16.27 0.11 -10.63
CA GLY A 288 -17.20 0.85 -11.49
C GLY A 288 -16.87 2.33 -11.66
N THR A 289 -15.88 2.64 -12.50
CA THR A 289 -15.39 4.01 -12.69
C THR A 289 -16.20 4.78 -13.73
N GLY A 290 -17.02 4.10 -14.53
CA GLY A 290 -17.66 4.69 -15.71
C GLY A 290 -16.79 4.64 -16.95
N THR A 291 -15.56 4.10 -16.86
CA THR A 291 -14.71 3.91 -18.03
C THR A 291 -15.01 2.57 -18.70
N PRO A 292 -15.16 2.50 -20.04
CA PRO A 292 -15.60 1.28 -20.71
C PRO A 292 -14.71 0.07 -20.44
N ALA A 293 -13.39 0.27 -20.52
CA ALA A 293 -12.42 -0.80 -20.32
C ALA A 293 -12.48 -1.39 -18.90
N ASN A 294 -12.61 -0.54 -17.87
CA ASN A 294 -12.72 -0.97 -16.48
C ASN A 294 -14.02 -1.69 -16.21
N ASP A 295 -15.14 -1.03 -16.50
CA ASP A 295 -16.46 -1.51 -16.10
C ASP A 295 -16.74 -2.89 -16.72
N SER A 296 -16.42 -3.06 -18.02
CA SER A 296 -16.59 -4.35 -18.70
C SER A 296 -15.64 -5.42 -18.13
N ALA A 297 -14.35 -5.12 -17.98
CA ALA A 297 -13.37 -6.06 -17.44
C ALA A 297 -13.70 -6.51 -16.02
N GLU A 298 -14.15 -5.59 -15.16
CA GLU A 298 -14.52 -5.87 -13.78
C GLU A 298 -15.73 -6.79 -13.68
N LEU A 299 -16.82 -6.45 -14.36
CA LEU A 299 -18.03 -7.27 -14.40
C LEU A 299 -17.74 -8.69 -14.92
N MET A 300 -16.93 -8.78 -15.97
CA MET A 300 -16.41 -10.03 -16.52
C MET A 300 -15.54 -10.83 -15.54
N GLY A 301 -14.68 -10.15 -14.78
CA GLY A 301 -13.82 -10.76 -13.78
C GLY A 301 -14.63 -11.37 -12.63
N ILE A 302 -15.66 -10.65 -12.17
CA ILE A 302 -16.58 -11.13 -11.14
C ILE A 302 -17.37 -12.35 -11.65
N CYS A 303 -17.90 -12.31 -12.87
CA CYS A 303 -18.56 -13.46 -13.52
C CYS A 303 -17.69 -14.72 -13.50
N ARG A 304 -16.42 -14.57 -13.91
CA ARG A 304 -15.47 -15.70 -13.92
C ARG A 304 -15.17 -16.21 -12.52
N ALA A 305 -14.99 -15.31 -11.55
CA ALA A 305 -14.80 -15.70 -10.15
C ALA A 305 -16.00 -16.49 -9.62
N VAL A 306 -17.22 -16.12 -10.04
CA VAL A 306 -18.44 -16.83 -9.64
C VAL A 306 -18.75 -18.08 -10.48
N GLY A 307 -17.93 -18.42 -11.47
CA GLY A 307 -18.14 -19.59 -12.33
C GLY A 307 -19.37 -19.50 -13.24
N VAL A 308 -19.83 -18.29 -13.56
CA VAL A 308 -20.92 -18.05 -14.52
C VAL A 308 -20.39 -17.33 -15.77
N ASN A 309 -21.07 -17.55 -16.90
CA ASN A 309 -20.72 -16.89 -18.15
C ASN A 309 -21.68 -15.74 -18.42
N ASN A 310 -21.16 -14.51 -18.45
CA ASN A 310 -21.81 -13.29 -18.95
C ASN A 310 -23.17 -12.89 -18.33
N GLU A 311 -23.68 -13.62 -17.34
CA GLU A 311 -24.90 -13.31 -16.61
C GLU A 311 -24.65 -13.39 -15.10
N LEU A 312 -24.66 -12.24 -14.43
CA LEU A 312 -24.48 -12.14 -12.98
C LEU A 312 -25.80 -11.76 -12.32
N ASN A 313 -26.42 -12.72 -11.64
CA ASN A 313 -27.64 -12.47 -10.86
C ASN A 313 -27.37 -11.76 -9.52
N ILE A 314 -26.12 -11.76 -9.05
CA ILE A 314 -25.71 -11.02 -7.85
C ILE A 314 -25.87 -9.52 -8.15
N PRO A 315 -26.66 -8.77 -7.36
CA PRO A 315 -26.80 -7.34 -7.54
C PRO A 315 -25.45 -6.62 -7.40
N VAL A 316 -25.18 -5.68 -8.30
CA VAL A 316 -23.97 -4.85 -8.29
C VAL A 316 -24.31 -3.37 -8.41
N SER A 317 -23.46 -2.50 -7.86
CA SER A 317 -23.52 -1.06 -8.13
C SER A 317 -22.19 -0.38 -7.81
N SER A 318 -22.03 0.87 -8.25
CA SER A 318 -20.89 1.70 -7.91
C SER A 318 -21.32 2.98 -7.20
N SER A 319 -20.80 3.16 -5.98
CA SER A 319 -21.04 4.35 -5.18
C SER A 319 -20.27 5.60 -5.67
N LYS A 320 -19.38 5.48 -6.68
CA LYS A 320 -18.62 6.62 -7.22
C LYS A 320 -19.52 7.71 -7.82
N SER A 321 -20.74 7.35 -8.23
CA SER A 321 -21.76 8.30 -8.70
C SER A 321 -22.23 9.29 -7.62
N TYR A 322 -22.06 8.97 -6.33
CA TYR A 322 -22.40 9.88 -5.22
C TYR A 322 -21.27 10.88 -4.92
N PHE A 323 -20.02 10.44 -4.87
CA PHE A 323 -18.91 11.26 -4.32
C PHE A 323 -17.67 11.34 -5.21
N GLY A 324 -17.73 10.81 -6.44
CA GLY A 324 -16.60 10.73 -7.35
C GLY A 324 -15.60 9.62 -6.99
N HIS A 325 -14.53 9.52 -7.77
CA HIS A 325 -13.43 8.62 -7.49
C HIS A 325 -12.43 9.31 -6.54
N THR A 326 -12.47 8.93 -5.26
CA THR A 326 -11.65 9.49 -4.17
C THR A 326 -10.23 8.93 -4.10
N LEU A 327 -9.65 8.59 -5.27
CA LEU A 327 -8.27 8.15 -5.43
C LEU A 327 -7.91 6.98 -4.49
N GLY A 328 -6.88 7.11 -3.65
CA GLY A 328 -6.44 6.09 -2.70
C GLY A 328 -7.41 5.85 -1.54
N ALA A 329 -8.30 6.79 -1.22
CA ALA A 329 -9.35 6.63 -0.22
C ALA A 329 -10.56 5.81 -0.72
N ALA A 330 -10.63 5.54 -2.03
CA ALA A 330 -11.75 4.91 -2.72
C ALA A 330 -12.21 3.61 -2.05
N GLY A 331 -11.30 2.65 -1.84
CA GLY A 331 -11.62 1.34 -1.27
C GLY A 331 -12.29 1.42 0.10
N ALA A 332 -11.76 2.22 1.02
CA ALA A 332 -12.35 2.38 2.35
C ALA A 332 -13.69 3.13 2.31
N ILE A 333 -13.80 4.23 1.56
CA ILE A 333 -15.04 5.01 1.45
C ILE A 333 -16.16 4.15 0.84
N GLU A 334 -15.87 3.38 -0.21
CA GLU A 334 -16.82 2.49 -0.87
C GLU A 334 -17.28 1.35 0.05
N PHE A 335 -16.35 0.72 0.76
CA PHE A 335 -16.63 -0.34 1.71
C PHE A 335 -17.49 0.17 2.89
N ILE A 336 -17.14 1.33 3.46
CA ILE A 336 -17.88 1.94 4.56
C ILE A 336 -19.27 2.41 4.11
N SER A 337 -19.39 3.04 2.93
CA SER A 337 -20.69 3.45 2.35
C SER A 337 -21.62 2.23 2.16
N THR A 338 -21.06 1.13 1.69
CA THR A 338 -21.77 -0.15 1.55
C THR A 338 -22.20 -0.70 2.91
N LEU A 339 -21.31 -0.68 3.90
CA LEU A 339 -21.63 -1.11 5.26
C LEU A 339 -22.75 -0.26 5.89
N ILE A 340 -22.69 1.07 5.73
CA ILE A 340 -23.69 2.03 6.21
C ILE A 340 -25.09 1.72 5.67
N THR A 341 -25.20 1.43 4.37
CA THR A 341 -26.49 1.16 3.71
C THR A 341 -27.01 -0.24 4.04
N ILE A 342 -26.15 -1.27 4.00
CA ILE A 342 -26.52 -2.66 4.31
C ILE A 342 -27.01 -2.79 5.75
N ARG A 343 -26.35 -2.16 6.72
CA ARG A 343 -26.79 -2.13 8.13
C ARG A 343 -28.22 -1.59 8.28
N ARG A 344 -28.60 -0.65 7.41
CA ARG A 344 -29.94 -0.04 7.39
C ARG A 344 -30.94 -0.77 6.48
N GLY A 345 -30.55 -1.92 5.91
CA GLY A 345 -31.42 -2.78 5.11
C GLY A 345 -31.59 -2.37 3.64
N TYR A 346 -30.61 -1.63 3.11
CA TYR A 346 -30.60 -1.15 1.73
C TYR A 346 -29.32 -1.56 1.01
N LEU A 347 -29.43 -1.82 -0.29
CA LEU A 347 -28.28 -1.92 -1.19
C LEU A 347 -28.00 -0.56 -1.84
N PRO A 348 -26.71 -0.18 -2.00
CA PRO A 348 -26.32 0.99 -2.78
C PRO A 348 -26.82 0.91 -4.22
N SER A 349 -26.83 2.06 -4.91
CA SER A 349 -27.20 2.15 -6.32
C SER A 349 -26.24 3.06 -7.08
N THR A 350 -26.18 2.91 -8.40
CA THR A 350 -25.49 3.84 -9.27
C THR A 350 -26.46 4.97 -9.70
N LEU A 351 -26.13 6.23 -9.39
CA LEU A 351 -26.94 7.40 -9.77
C LEU A 351 -26.69 7.85 -11.22
N ASN A 352 -27.56 8.77 -11.69
CA ASN A 352 -27.46 9.49 -12.97
C ASN A 352 -27.52 8.59 -14.22
N HIS A 353 -28.15 7.43 -14.06
CA HIS A 353 -28.18 6.39 -15.06
C HIS A 353 -29.38 6.56 -16.00
N GLU A 354 -29.13 6.54 -17.30
CA GLU A 354 -30.11 6.66 -18.38
C GLU A 354 -30.30 5.31 -19.09
N GLU A 355 -29.20 4.70 -19.55
CA GLU A 355 -29.23 3.44 -20.31
C GLU A 355 -27.97 2.60 -20.04
N ILE A 356 -28.15 1.29 -19.83
CA ILE A 356 -27.04 0.37 -19.57
C ILE A 356 -26.28 0.15 -20.87
N ARG A 357 -24.98 0.44 -20.86
CA ARG A 357 -24.09 0.23 -22.01
C ARG A 357 -24.07 -1.24 -22.43
N GLU A 358 -23.98 -1.51 -23.73
CA GLU A 358 -24.10 -2.86 -24.31
C GLU A 358 -23.16 -3.91 -23.68
N ASP A 359 -21.92 -3.52 -23.40
CA ASP A 359 -20.88 -4.35 -22.76
C ASP A 359 -21.13 -4.63 -21.27
N CYS A 360 -22.16 -4.03 -20.68
CA CYS A 360 -22.61 -4.18 -19.30
C CYS A 360 -24.03 -4.77 -19.20
N LYS A 361 -24.67 -5.14 -20.32
CA LYS A 361 -25.97 -5.83 -20.31
C LYS A 361 -25.81 -7.27 -19.82
N GLY A 362 -26.86 -7.81 -19.19
CA GLY A 362 -26.85 -9.15 -18.58
C GLY A 362 -26.43 -9.18 -17.10
N PHE A 363 -26.06 -8.02 -16.54
CA PHE A 363 -25.70 -7.86 -15.13
C PHE A 363 -26.83 -7.21 -14.33
N ASN A 364 -27.05 -7.66 -13.09
CA ASN A 364 -28.05 -7.10 -12.18
C ASN A 364 -27.57 -5.78 -11.55
N ILE A 365 -27.51 -4.71 -12.35
CA ILE A 365 -27.01 -3.40 -11.92
C ILE A 365 -28.14 -2.64 -11.21
N ILE A 366 -27.91 -2.21 -9.97
CA ILE A 366 -28.84 -1.36 -9.21
C ILE A 366 -28.60 0.09 -9.61
N VAL A 367 -29.62 0.76 -10.13
CA VAL A 367 -29.52 2.14 -10.64
C VAL A 367 -30.60 3.05 -10.04
N ASN A 368 -30.30 4.34 -9.92
CA ASN A 368 -31.23 5.42 -9.60
C ASN A 368 -32.08 5.23 -8.33
N GLY A 369 -31.48 4.73 -7.25
CA GLY A 369 -32.15 4.61 -5.96
C GLY A 369 -31.74 3.38 -5.18
N LEU A 370 -31.57 3.56 -3.87
CA LEU A 370 -31.27 2.47 -2.95
C LEU A 370 -32.36 1.38 -3.01
N LYS A 371 -31.94 0.12 -3.06
CA LYS A 371 -32.84 -1.02 -3.12
C LYS A 371 -33.01 -1.65 -1.75
N LYS A 372 -34.23 -1.64 -1.20
CA LYS A 372 -34.53 -2.32 0.06
C LYS A 372 -34.33 -3.82 -0.07
N LYS A 373 -33.29 -4.35 0.58
CA LYS A 373 -32.97 -5.77 0.65
C LYS A 373 -31.98 -5.97 1.81
N LYS A 374 -32.27 -6.93 2.69
CA LYS A 374 -31.31 -7.38 3.70
C LYS A 374 -30.33 -8.34 3.06
N VAL A 375 -29.04 -8.15 3.31
CA VAL A 375 -27.96 -9.05 2.90
C VAL A 375 -27.04 -9.29 4.09
N THR A 376 -26.49 -10.49 4.17
CA THR A 376 -25.61 -10.94 5.26
C THR A 376 -24.15 -10.91 4.86
N CYS A 377 -23.83 -10.93 3.57
CA CYS A 377 -22.45 -10.91 3.09
C CYS A 377 -22.34 -10.18 1.74
N PHE A 378 -21.33 -9.30 1.65
CA PHE A 378 -21.05 -8.51 0.46
C PHE A 378 -19.56 -8.48 0.17
N ALA A 379 -19.23 -8.21 -1.10
CA ALA A 379 -17.86 -7.95 -1.54
C ALA A 379 -17.71 -6.48 -2.00
N SER A 380 -16.50 -5.94 -1.88
CA SER A 380 -16.09 -4.67 -2.47
C SER A 380 -14.84 -4.88 -3.31
N THR A 381 -14.87 -4.50 -4.59
CA THR A 381 -13.74 -4.64 -5.52
C THR A 381 -13.13 -3.29 -5.87
N ASN A 382 -11.80 -3.24 -5.99
CA ASN A 382 -11.08 -2.05 -6.42
C ASN A 382 -9.97 -2.44 -7.40
N SER A 383 -9.80 -1.67 -8.47
CA SER A 383 -8.75 -1.84 -9.49
C SER A 383 -7.99 -0.54 -9.67
N ALA A 384 -6.71 -0.62 -9.98
CA ALA A 384 -5.82 0.53 -10.04
C ALA A 384 -4.89 0.52 -11.25
N PHE A 385 -4.36 1.70 -11.59
CA PHE A 385 -3.22 1.81 -12.49
C PHE A 385 -2.06 0.91 -12.04
N GLY A 386 -1.27 0.44 -13.01
CA GLY A 386 -0.31 -0.63 -12.83
C GLY A 386 -0.93 -2.02 -12.69
N GLY A 387 -2.26 -2.14 -12.81
CA GLY A 387 -2.96 -3.43 -12.82
C GLY A 387 -3.11 -4.08 -11.45
N HIS A 388 -3.18 -3.30 -10.38
CA HIS A 388 -3.40 -3.83 -9.03
C HIS A 388 -4.90 -4.02 -8.81
N ASN A 389 -5.30 -5.17 -8.29
CA ASN A 389 -6.69 -5.47 -7.97
C ASN A 389 -6.80 -5.92 -6.52
N THR A 390 -7.88 -5.54 -5.85
CA THR A 390 -8.20 -5.95 -4.48
C THR A 390 -9.68 -6.31 -4.34
N THR A 391 -9.97 -7.20 -3.40
CA THR A 391 -11.33 -7.58 -3.03
C THR A 391 -11.41 -7.74 -1.52
N LEU A 392 -12.36 -7.04 -0.90
CA LEU A 392 -12.71 -7.18 0.52
C LEU A 392 -14.06 -7.84 0.65
N ILE A 393 -14.21 -8.77 1.59
CA ILE A 393 -15.47 -9.46 1.87
C ILE A 393 -15.85 -9.24 3.33
N ALA A 394 -17.04 -8.70 3.58
CA ALA A 394 -17.59 -8.53 4.91
C ALA A 394 -18.85 -9.38 5.13
N SER A 395 -19.10 -9.75 6.38
CA SER A 395 -20.35 -10.37 6.78
C SER A 395 -20.96 -9.71 8.00
N MET A 396 -22.29 -9.51 7.96
CA MET A 396 -23.09 -8.99 9.07
C MET A 396 -23.35 -10.04 10.15
N GLU A 397 -23.09 -11.31 9.84
CA GLU A 397 -23.25 -12.44 10.75
C GLU A 397 -21.89 -13.13 10.96
N PRO A 398 -21.65 -13.72 12.15
CA PRO A 398 -20.42 -14.47 12.39
C PRO A 398 -20.24 -15.63 11.42
N ARG A 399 -19.05 -15.74 10.85
CA ARG A 399 -18.62 -16.83 9.96
C ARG A 399 -17.29 -17.40 10.41
N ASN A 400 -17.13 -18.70 10.21
CA ASN A 400 -15.87 -19.38 10.45
C ASN A 400 -14.82 -18.92 9.45
N THR A 401 -13.68 -18.47 9.95
CA THR A 401 -12.46 -18.35 9.15
C THR A 401 -11.73 -19.70 9.17
N ILE A 402 -11.33 -20.18 8.01
CA ILE A 402 -10.46 -21.36 7.92
C ILE A 402 -9.05 -20.88 8.32
N SER A 403 -8.39 -21.61 9.22
CA SER A 403 -6.98 -21.39 9.52
C SER A 403 -6.20 -22.48 8.80
N ASP A 404 -5.48 -22.11 7.75
CA ASP A 404 -4.51 -23.02 7.14
C ASP A 404 -3.29 -23.20 8.07
N LYS A 405 -2.49 -24.22 7.77
CA LYS A 405 -1.19 -24.38 8.41
C LYS A 405 -0.30 -23.22 7.98
N SER A 406 0.28 -22.53 8.97
CA SER A 406 1.34 -21.56 8.74
C SER A 406 2.55 -22.20 8.06
N HIS A 407 3.12 -21.49 7.08
CA HIS A 407 4.30 -21.93 6.34
C HIS A 407 5.55 -21.17 6.75
N LYS A 408 6.71 -21.82 6.70
CA LYS A 408 7.99 -21.13 6.84
C LYS A 408 8.29 -20.29 5.62
N VAL A 409 8.92 -19.13 5.81
CA VAL A 409 9.27 -18.20 4.72
C VAL A 409 10.79 -18.04 4.63
N PHE A 410 11.31 -18.09 3.41
CA PHE A 410 12.74 -18.09 3.13
C PHE A 410 13.12 -17.00 2.13
N ILE A 411 14.35 -16.49 2.28
CA ILE A 411 15.03 -15.70 1.27
C ILE A 411 15.73 -16.68 0.31
N LEU A 412 15.33 -16.65 -0.96
CA LEU A 412 15.82 -17.55 -2.01
C LEU A 412 16.99 -16.95 -2.81
N GLY A 413 17.04 -15.62 -2.89
CA GLY A 413 18.09 -14.88 -3.58
C GLY A 413 17.81 -13.39 -3.62
N PHE A 414 18.80 -12.64 -4.10
CA PHE A 414 18.78 -11.18 -4.09
C PHE A 414 19.56 -10.59 -5.27
N GLY A 415 19.23 -9.34 -5.59
CA GLY A 415 19.85 -8.56 -6.65
C GLY A 415 19.93 -7.10 -6.25
N LYS A 416 21.02 -6.44 -6.62
CA LYS A 416 21.31 -5.05 -6.24
C LYS A 416 21.86 -4.27 -7.41
N ILE A 417 21.44 -3.01 -7.52
CA ILE A 417 22.04 -1.99 -8.37
C ILE A 417 22.44 -0.81 -7.50
N ALA A 418 23.74 -0.65 -7.33
CA ALA A 418 24.36 0.37 -6.47
C ALA A 418 25.79 0.60 -6.94
N GLN A 419 26.34 1.78 -6.64
CA GLN A 419 27.77 2.08 -6.91
C GLN A 419 28.22 1.72 -8.33
N GLN A 420 27.37 1.96 -9.31
CA GLN A 420 27.61 1.67 -10.73
C GLN A 420 27.82 0.18 -11.07
N GLN A 421 27.30 -0.72 -10.25
CA GLN A 421 27.37 -2.17 -10.44
C GLN A 421 25.99 -2.81 -10.27
N VAL A 422 25.77 -3.88 -11.02
CA VAL A 422 24.68 -4.84 -10.80
C VAL A 422 25.27 -6.11 -10.24
N SER A 423 24.70 -6.60 -9.16
CA SER A 423 25.22 -7.75 -8.41
C SER A 423 24.09 -8.63 -7.86
N SER A 424 24.42 -9.88 -7.53
CA SER A 424 23.47 -10.91 -7.07
C SER A 424 24.21 -11.97 -6.24
N ASN A 425 23.47 -12.90 -5.63
CA ASN A 425 23.98 -14.03 -4.84
C ASN A 425 24.56 -15.19 -5.70
N ILE A 426 25.25 -14.89 -6.80
CA ILE A 426 25.91 -15.87 -7.66
C ILE A 426 27.42 -15.85 -7.37
N ASN A 427 28.02 -17.00 -7.08
CA ASN A 427 29.46 -17.12 -6.85
C ASN A 427 30.24 -16.96 -8.16
N GLY A 428 31.11 -15.94 -8.24
CA GLY A 428 31.90 -15.62 -9.43
C GLY A 428 31.55 -14.25 -10.00
N SER A 429 32.53 -13.58 -10.61
CA SER A 429 32.55 -12.18 -11.00
C SER A 429 31.57 -11.74 -12.11
N GLU A 430 30.37 -12.32 -12.22
CA GLU A 430 29.34 -11.84 -13.17
C GLU A 430 28.63 -10.59 -12.63
N THR A 431 29.40 -9.56 -12.31
CA THR A 431 28.90 -8.21 -12.01
C THR A 431 28.83 -7.42 -13.31
N PHE A 432 27.67 -6.85 -13.63
CA PHE A 432 27.58 -5.90 -14.74
C PHE A 432 27.93 -4.51 -14.22
N SER A 433 29.06 -3.97 -14.67
CA SER A 433 29.45 -2.60 -14.37
C SER A 433 28.99 -1.65 -15.46
N PHE A 434 28.67 -0.42 -15.10
CA PHE A 434 28.30 0.64 -16.02
C PHE A 434 29.01 1.94 -15.64
N ASP A 435 29.02 2.91 -16.55
CA ASP A 435 29.51 4.26 -16.27
C ASP A 435 28.33 5.24 -16.27
N GLY A 436 28.25 6.05 -15.21
CA GLY A 436 27.18 7.02 -15.02
C GLY A 436 25.84 6.37 -14.67
N ARG A 437 24.82 6.61 -15.50
CA ARG A 437 23.43 6.21 -15.21
C ARG A 437 23.14 4.80 -15.69
N PHE A 438 22.58 3.96 -14.83
CA PHE A 438 22.14 2.62 -15.22
C PHE A 438 21.11 2.70 -16.37
N SER A 439 21.23 1.77 -17.31
CA SER A 439 20.34 1.65 -18.46
C SER A 439 19.99 0.19 -18.66
N LEU A 440 18.71 -0.11 -18.41
CA LEU A 440 18.17 -1.46 -18.60
C LEU A 440 18.32 -1.92 -20.06
N LYS A 441 18.34 -0.98 -21.01
CA LYS A 441 18.54 -1.28 -22.44
C LYS A 441 19.90 -1.94 -22.70
N PHE A 442 20.95 -1.56 -21.96
CA PHE A 442 22.29 -2.14 -22.11
C PHE A 442 22.45 -3.41 -21.29
N TYR A 443 21.86 -3.45 -20.09
CA TYR A 443 21.96 -4.61 -19.21
C TYR A 443 21.08 -5.78 -19.67
N GLN A 444 19.79 -5.54 -19.93
CA GLN A 444 18.83 -6.54 -20.36
C GLN A 444 17.81 -5.95 -21.34
N LYS A 445 18.24 -5.85 -22.61
CA LYS A 445 17.49 -5.21 -23.70
C LYS A 445 16.06 -5.76 -23.89
N SER A 446 15.84 -7.05 -23.60
CA SER A 446 14.54 -7.70 -23.80
C SER A 446 13.45 -7.20 -22.84
N LEU A 447 13.83 -6.68 -21.68
CA LEU A 447 12.91 -6.14 -20.67
C LEU A 447 12.73 -4.62 -20.78
N TYR A 448 13.60 -3.94 -21.53
CA TYR A 448 13.53 -2.50 -21.71
C TYR A 448 12.34 -2.08 -22.59
N ARG A 449 11.63 -1.04 -22.16
CA ARG A 449 10.61 -0.35 -22.96
C ARG A 449 10.97 1.11 -23.12
N ARG A 450 10.65 1.67 -24.29
CA ARG A 450 10.94 3.06 -24.61
C ARG A 450 10.24 3.98 -23.59
N ARG A 451 10.96 5.00 -23.11
CA ARG A 451 10.49 6.02 -22.16
C ARG A 451 10.17 5.54 -20.73
N MET A 452 10.58 4.32 -20.37
CA MET A 452 10.48 3.83 -19.01
C MET A 452 11.21 4.76 -18.01
N SER A 453 10.55 5.08 -16.90
CA SER A 453 11.12 5.89 -15.81
C SER A 453 12.39 5.26 -15.23
N THR A 454 13.26 6.08 -14.63
CA THR A 454 14.52 5.59 -14.03
C THR A 454 14.26 4.58 -12.93
N ILE A 455 13.35 4.88 -12.01
CA ILE A 455 12.98 3.98 -10.93
C ILE A 455 12.53 2.61 -11.46
N SER A 456 11.74 2.57 -12.54
CA SER A 456 11.30 1.32 -13.18
C SER A 456 12.45 0.54 -13.83
N GLN A 457 13.39 1.24 -14.49
CA GLN A 457 14.56 0.59 -15.07
C GLN A 457 15.42 -0.08 -14.00
N TYR A 458 15.72 0.64 -12.92
CA TYR A 458 16.50 0.15 -11.79
C TYR A 458 15.79 -1.03 -11.10
N ALA A 459 14.49 -0.90 -10.83
CA ALA A 459 13.67 -1.97 -10.25
C ALA A 459 13.70 -3.25 -11.09
N ILE A 460 13.46 -3.16 -12.40
CA ILE A 460 13.48 -4.32 -13.30
C ILE A 460 14.89 -4.93 -13.38
N GLY A 461 15.94 -4.10 -13.39
CA GLY A 461 17.32 -4.57 -13.42
C GLY A 461 17.71 -5.37 -12.18
N SER A 462 17.42 -4.85 -10.98
CA SER A 462 17.71 -5.55 -9.72
C SER A 462 16.85 -6.82 -9.56
N ALA A 463 15.58 -6.78 -9.99
CA ALA A 463 14.70 -7.94 -9.99
C ALA A 463 15.20 -9.05 -10.92
N TYR A 464 15.66 -8.69 -12.13
CA TYR A 464 16.28 -9.64 -13.05
C TYR A 464 17.52 -10.29 -12.42
N ALA A 465 18.37 -9.50 -11.76
CA ALA A 465 19.53 -10.02 -11.04
C ALA A 465 19.09 -10.97 -9.90
N ALA A 466 18.06 -10.63 -9.12
CA ALA A 466 17.55 -11.48 -8.05
C ALA A 466 16.99 -12.82 -8.56
N PHE A 467 16.21 -12.81 -9.65
CA PHE A 467 15.72 -14.05 -10.26
C PHE A 467 16.85 -14.93 -10.78
N ARG A 468 17.88 -14.33 -11.41
CA ARG A 468 19.10 -15.04 -11.81
C ARG A 468 19.80 -15.68 -10.62
N GLY A 469 19.91 -14.96 -9.50
CA GLY A 469 20.46 -15.48 -8.24
C GLY A 469 19.72 -16.68 -7.66
N CYS A 470 18.45 -16.88 -8.04
CA CYS A 470 17.62 -18.01 -7.62
C CYS A 470 17.52 -19.13 -8.66
N ASN A 471 18.14 -18.99 -9.84
CA ASN A 471 17.88 -19.81 -11.02
C ASN A 471 16.39 -19.82 -11.46
N ILE A 472 15.68 -18.71 -11.27
CA ILE A 472 14.32 -18.52 -11.79
C ILE A 472 14.42 -18.00 -13.24
N ASP A 473 13.79 -18.73 -14.15
CA ASP A 473 13.73 -18.39 -15.57
C ASP A 473 12.29 -18.02 -16.01
N LYS A 474 12.13 -17.77 -17.31
CA LYS A 474 10.81 -17.44 -17.88
C LYS A 474 9.80 -18.58 -17.74
N THR A 475 10.25 -19.84 -17.79
CA THR A 475 9.38 -21.02 -17.68
C THR A 475 8.75 -21.05 -16.30
N TYR A 476 9.56 -20.87 -15.25
CA TYR A 476 9.09 -20.77 -13.87
C TYR A 476 8.03 -19.68 -13.72
N LEU A 477 8.31 -18.47 -14.23
CA LEU A 477 7.38 -17.33 -14.15
C LEU A 477 6.07 -17.53 -14.92
N THR A 478 6.01 -18.47 -15.86
CA THR A 478 4.78 -18.82 -16.56
C THR A 478 3.97 -19.91 -15.88
N GLU A 479 4.63 -20.81 -15.14
CA GLU A 479 4.00 -21.93 -14.43
C GLU A 479 3.51 -21.54 -13.03
N GLU A 480 4.28 -20.70 -12.33
CA GLU A 480 4.01 -20.28 -10.97
C GLU A 480 3.36 -18.90 -10.91
N THR A 481 2.43 -18.70 -9.98
CA THR A 481 1.86 -17.38 -9.72
C THR A 481 2.73 -16.66 -8.70
N VAL A 482 3.64 -15.81 -9.20
CA VAL A 482 4.55 -15.02 -8.36
C VAL A 482 3.88 -13.71 -7.95
N GLY A 483 3.90 -13.42 -6.64
CA GLY A 483 3.48 -12.13 -6.08
C GLY A 483 4.56 -11.06 -6.22
N ALA A 484 4.19 -9.78 -6.13
CA ALA A 484 5.15 -8.69 -6.28
C ALA A 484 4.86 -7.53 -5.32
N TYR A 485 5.88 -7.10 -4.59
CA TYR A 485 5.79 -6.09 -3.55
C TYR A 485 6.87 -5.04 -3.77
N PHE A 486 6.54 -3.78 -3.51
CA PHE A 486 7.44 -2.68 -3.83
C PHE A 486 7.46 -1.60 -2.75
N GLY A 487 8.66 -1.19 -2.37
CA GLY A 487 8.91 -0.07 -1.46
C GLY A 487 9.42 1.16 -2.22
N THR A 488 8.84 2.33 -1.96
CA THR A 488 9.38 3.63 -2.41
C THR A 488 8.85 4.76 -1.55
N SER A 489 9.70 5.75 -1.29
CA SER A 489 9.33 6.90 -0.47
C SER A 489 8.68 8.01 -1.32
N LEU A 490 9.21 8.27 -2.52
CA LEU A 490 8.80 9.42 -3.34
C LEU A 490 8.34 9.05 -4.76
N GLY A 491 8.57 7.82 -5.21
CA GLY A 491 8.22 7.35 -6.55
C GLY A 491 9.11 7.90 -7.66
N ALA A 492 8.55 8.10 -8.85
CA ALA A 492 9.30 8.57 -10.03
C ALA A 492 9.47 10.11 -10.04
N THR A 493 10.27 10.66 -9.14
CA THR A 493 10.38 12.11 -8.92
C THR A 493 10.94 12.88 -10.12
N GLU A 494 11.72 12.24 -11.00
CA GLU A 494 12.16 12.85 -12.26
C GLU A 494 11.00 13.06 -13.25
N VAL A 495 10.08 12.11 -13.31
CA VAL A 495 8.88 12.23 -14.16
C VAL A 495 7.94 13.26 -13.55
N GLN A 496 7.80 13.24 -12.22
CA GLN A 496 7.01 14.21 -11.47
C GLN A 496 7.49 15.65 -11.71
N SER A 497 8.81 15.86 -11.71
CA SER A 497 9.42 17.17 -11.97
C SER A 497 9.06 17.70 -13.36
N LYS A 498 9.08 16.84 -14.39
CA LYS A 498 8.71 17.21 -15.76
C LYS A 498 7.22 17.54 -15.87
N ASN A 499 6.36 16.76 -15.24
CA ASN A 499 4.91 17.01 -15.24
C ASN A 499 4.56 18.32 -14.54
N LEU A 500 5.16 18.61 -13.38
CA LEU A 500 4.96 19.89 -12.70
C LEU A 500 5.50 21.07 -13.51
N GLN A 501 6.65 20.92 -14.17
CA GLN A 501 7.18 21.96 -15.05
C GLN A 501 6.24 22.26 -16.22
N ASP A 502 5.69 21.23 -16.88
CA ASP A 502 4.70 21.39 -17.94
C ASP A 502 3.44 22.11 -17.42
N LEU A 503 2.94 21.73 -16.24
CA LEU A 503 1.79 22.40 -15.60
C LEU A 503 2.05 23.89 -15.36
N ILE A 504 3.22 24.23 -14.83
CA ILE A 504 3.56 25.62 -14.45
C ILE A 504 3.78 26.50 -15.67
N LEU A 505 4.50 25.98 -16.69
CA LEU A 505 4.86 26.77 -17.87
C LEU A 505 3.74 26.90 -18.88
N HIS A 506 2.86 25.90 -18.97
CA HIS A 506 1.90 25.78 -20.07
C HIS A 506 0.45 25.60 -19.58
N GLY A 507 0.22 25.43 -18.29
CA GLY A 507 -1.12 25.25 -17.71
C GLY A 507 -1.62 23.80 -17.77
N PRO A 508 -2.78 23.53 -17.15
CA PRO A 508 -3.28 22.17 -16.91
C PRO A 508 -3.63 21.37 -18.19
N SER A 509 -3.96 22.04 -19.29
CA SER A 509 -4.25 21.38 -20.57
C SER A 509 -3.02 20.76 -21.27
N HIS A 510 -1.81 21.03 -20.77
CA HIS A 510 -0.55 20.58 -21.38
C HIS A 510 0.13 19.42 -20.64
N ILE A 511 -0.48 18.87 -19.59
CA ILE A 511 0.00 17.64 -18.96
C ILE A 511 0.03 16.50 -20.00
N LYS A 512 1.18 15.83 -20.09
CA LYS A 512 1.42 14.79 -21.10
C LYS A 512 0.91 13.44 -20.62
N SER A 513 -0.03 12.87 -21.36
CA SER A 513 -0.62 11.53 -21.12
C SER A 513 0.40 10.38 -21.06
N ILE A 514 1.55 10.55 -21.70
CA ILE A 514 2.62 9.56 -21.70
C ILE A 514 3.50 9.58 -20.44
N LEU A 515 3.47 10.67 -19.68
CA LEU A 515 4.28 10.82 -18.47
C LEU A 515 3.45 10.62 -17.20
N PHE A 516 2.17 11.03 -17.21
CA PHE A 516 1.29 10.95 -16.04
C PHE A 516 1.16 9.55 -15.41
N PRO A 517 1.06 8.44 -16.17
CA PRO A 517 1.01 7.11 -15.56
C PRO A 517 2.23 6.77 -14.70
N ASP A 518 3.42 7.25 -15.11
CA ASP A 518 4.67 6.99 -14.40
C ASP A 518 4.80 7.84 -13.13
N THR A 519 4.02 8.92 -12.96
CA THR A 519 4.03 9.71 -11.71
C THR A 519 3.29 9.07 -10.55
N VAL A 520 2.49 8.04 -10.83
CA VAL A 520 1.79 7.29 -9.79
C VAL A 520 2.80 6.40 -9.06
N LEU A 521 2.79 6.41 -7.73
CA LEU A 521 3.83 5.76 -6.90
C LEU A 521 4.03 4.27 -7.16
N ASN A 522 2.95 3.55 -7.49
CA ASN A 522 3.01 2.12 -7.79
C ASN A 522 3.34 1.79 -9.26
N SER A 523 3.72 2.79 -10.07
CA SER A 523 4.04 2.60 -11.49
C SER A 523 5.22 1.64 -11.69
N ALA A 524 6.25 1.72 -10.84
CA ALA A 524 7.40 0.82 -10.88
C ALA A 524 6.99 -0.65 -10.65
N LEU A 525 6.09 -0.90 -9.69
CA LEU A 525 5.54 -2.23 -9.43
C LEU A 525 4.68 -2.74 -10.60
N GLY A 526 3.85 -1.88 -11.20
CA GLY A 526 3.11 -2.22 -12.41
C GLY A 526 4.06 -2.59 -13.57
N ASN A 527 5.14 -1.84 -13.76
CA ASN A 527 6.16 -2.11 -14.76
C ASN A 527 6.92 -3.41 -14.49
N LEU A 528 7.21 -3.75 -13.22
CA LEU A 528 7.77 -5.05 -12.81
C LEU A 528 6.81 -6.20 -13.18
N ALA A 529 5.54 -6.08 -12.80
CA ALA A 529 4.52 -7.08 -13.08
C ALA A 529 4.43 -7.37 -14.58
N VAL A 530 4.42 -6.31 -15.37
CA VAL A 530 4.34 -6.34 -16.82
C VAL A 530 5.65 -6.84 -17.49
N ALA A 531 6.82 -6.61 -16.89
CA ALA A 531 8.10 -7.09 -17.40
C ALA A 531 8.28 -8.60 -17.20
N PHE A 532 7.82 -9.14 -16.07
CA PHE A 532 8.03 -10.53 -15.68
C PHE A 532 6.77 -11.42 -15.72
N GLY A 533 5.59 -10.85 -16.01
CA GLY A 533 4.33 -11.58 -16.03
C GLY A 533 3.77 -11.90 -14.63
N LEU A 534 4.10 -11.10 -13.62
CA LEU A 534 3.74 -11.36 -12.21
C LEU A 534 2.25 -11.08 -11.98
N LYS A 535 1.51 -12.10 -11.53
CA LYS A 535 0.03 -12.08 -11.45
C LYS A 535 -0.52 -12.33 -10.04
N GLY A 536 0.36 -12.67 -9.09
CA GLY A 536 -0.01 -12.97 -7.71
C GLY A 536 -0.37 -11.73 -6.90
N CYS A 537 -0.44 -11.91 -5.57
CA CYS A 537 -0.72 -10.84 -4.63
C CYS A 537 0.32 -9.71 -4.74
N SER A 538 -0.10 -8.50 -4.37
CA SER A 538 0.74 -7.32 -4.50
C SER A 538 0.44 -6.24 -3.50
N ALA A 539 1.46 -5.41 -3.25
CA ALA A 539 1.31 -4.15 -2.53
C ALA A 539 2.47 -3.19 -2.80
N ASN A 540 2.18 -1.91 -2.65
CA ASN A 540 3.15 -0.83 -2.71
C ASN A 540 3.16 -0.11 -1.35
N CYS A 541 4.34 0.09 -0.77
CA CYS A 541 4.52 0.61 0.59
C CYS A 541 5.46 1.82 0.63
N SER A 542 5.26 2.69 1.61
CA SER A 542 6.08 3.88 1.87
C SER A 542 6.34 4.07 3.36
N ASP A 543 7.60 4.28 3.78
CA ASP A 543 8.00 4.58 5.17
C ASP A 543 9.42 5.20 5.29
N LEU A 544 9.79 6.15 4.43
CA LEU A 544 11.06 6.90 4.47
C LEU A 544 12.33 6.08 4.74
N GLY A 545 12.45 4.95 4.06
CA GLY A 545 13.61 4.06 4.10
C GLY A 545 13.36 2.70 4.76
N ASN A 546 12.26 2.54 5.50
CA ASN A 546 11.76 1.22 5.88
C ASN A 546 10.88 0.59 4.78
N ASP A 547 10.72 1.24 3.62
CA ASP A 547 9.76 0.86 2.57
C ASP A 547 9.95 -0.60 2.13
N GLY A 548 11.22 -1.00 1.96
CA GLY A 548 11.58 -2.37 1.61
C GLY A 548 11.27 -3.40 2.69
N MET A 549 11.45 -3.06 3.97
CA MET A 549 11.09 -3.95 5.09
C MET A 549 9.57 -4.11 5.21
N HIS A 550 8.80 -3.04 5.02
CA HIS A 550 7.34 -3.10 4.98
C HIS A 550 6.84 -3.94 3.80
N ALA A 551 7.48 -3.82 2.63
CA ALA A 551 7.18 -4.67 1.48
C ALA A 551 7.54 -6.15 1.74
N ILE A 552 8.67 -6.43 2.40
CA ILE A 552 9.03 -7.78 2.87
C ILE A 552 7.98 -8.32 3.83
N TRP A 553 7.49 -7.50 4.76
CA TRP A 553 6.49 -7.93 5.75
C TRP A 553 5.18 -8.34 5.08
N HIS A 554 4.70 -7.54 4.13
CA HIS A 554 3.48 -7.90 3.40
C HIS A 554 3.67 -9.20 2.60
N ALA A 555 4.80 -9.35 1.91
CA ALA A 555 5.14 -10.58 1.21
C ALA A 555 5.23 -11.79 2.15
N TYR A 556 5.85 -11.61 3.33
CA TYR A 556 5.96 -12.62 4.36
C TYR A 556 4.58 -13.10 4.81
N ASN A 557 3.65 -12.20 5.11
CA ASN A 557 2.31 -12.58 5.55
C ASN A 557 1.58 -13.41 4.48
N ASP A 558 1.62 -12.97 3.22
CA ASP A 558 0.94 -13.71 2.15
C ASP A 558 1.59 -15.08 1.83
N LEU A 559 2.91 -15.22 2.01
CA LEU A 559 3.61 -16.50 1.89
C LEU A 559 3.35 -17.42 3.08
N PHE A 560 3.29 -16.85 4.29
CA PHE A 560 3.02 -17.55 5.56
C PHE A 560 1.58 -18.08 5.60
N ASP A 561 0.63 -17.30 5.10
CA ASP A 561 -0.80 -17.63 4.96
C ASP A 561 -1.09 -18.51 3.72
N ASN A 562 -0.06 -18.92 2.99
CA ASN A 562 -0.15 -19.74 1.78
C ASN A 562 -1.04 -19.17 0.66
N LYS A 563 -1.12 -17.85 0.53
CA LYS A 563 -1.80 -17.20 -0.60
C LYS A 563 -1.00 -17.33 -1.90
N LEU A 564 0.31 -17.50 -1.78
CA LEU A 564 1.27 -17.80 -2.83
C LEU A 564 2.47 -18.55 -2.25
N ASN A 565 3.31 -19.12 -3.12
CA ASN A 565 4.53 -19.85 -2.73
C ASN A 565 5.82 -19.09 -3.09
N CYS A 566 5.75 -18.00 -3.87
CA CYS A 566 6.90 -17.24 -4.37
C CYS A 566 6.55 -15.75 -4.54
N ALA A 567 7.40 -14.86 -4.02
CA ALA A 567 7.23 -13.42 -4.10
C ALA A 567 8.52 -12.71 -4.53
N LEU A 568 8.39 -11.70 -5.37
CA LEU A 568 9.43 -10.70 -5.61
C LEU A 568 9.18 -9.49 -4.71
N VAL A 569 10.19 -9.05 -3.98
CA VAL A 569 10.15 -7.79 -3.24
C VAL A 569 11.25 -6.89 -3.75
N SER A 570 10.91 -5.67 -4.14
CA SER A 570 11.89 -4.68 -4.63
C SER A 570 11.74 -3.35 -3.89
N SER A 571 12.83 -2.61 -3.78
CA SER A 571 12.82 -1.20 -3.41
C SER A 571 13.70 -0.44 -4.39
N ALA A 572 13.28 0.77 -4.76
CA ALA A 572 14.07 1.66 -5.60
C ALA A 572 13.66 3.12 -5.38
N GLU A 573 14.56 4.02 -5.75
CA GLU A 573 14.31 5.46 -5.76
C GLU A 573 15.05 6.09 -6.93
N ASP A 574 14.51 7.19 -7.47
CA ASP A 574 15.24 8.04 -8.41
C ASP A 574 15.70 9.35 -7.74
N CYS A 575 16.48 10.15 -8.47
CA CYS A 575 17.00 11.40 -7.95
C CYS A 575 16.61 12.56 -8.85
N SER A 576 16.05 13.61 -8.26
CA SER A 576 15.66 14.84 -8.92
C SER A 576 15.87 16.04 -7.98
N SER A 577 15.64 17.26 -8.49
CA SER A 577 15.62 18.46 -7.67
C SER A 577 14.50 18.43 -6.62
N ILE A 578 13.35 17.85 -6.95
CA ILE A 578 12.23 17.69 -6.03
C ILE A 578 12.61 16.75 -4.89
N SER A 579 13.12 15.55 -5.20
CA SER A 579 13.51 14.61 -4.13
C SER A 579 14.61 15.20 -3.25
N SER A 580 15.59 15.88 -3.84
CA SER A 580 16.64 16.59 -3.09
C SER A 580 16.07 17.61 -2.10
N GLU A 581 15.08 18.41 -2.49
CA GLU A 581 14.47 19.39 -1.58
C GLU A 581 13.64 18.73 -0.49
N VAL A 582 12.88 17.67 -0.82
CA VAL A 582 12.13 16.88 0.18
C VAL A 582 13.07 16.33 1.25
N TRP A 583 14.20 15.74 0.85
CA TRP A 583 15.15 15.16 1.79
C TRP A 583 15.83 16.20 2.69
N ARG A 584 16.09 17.42 2.18
CA ARG A 584 16.60 18.52 3.02
C ARG A 584 15.64 18.91 4.13
N GLN A 585 14.33 18.86 3.88
CA GLN A 585 13.32 19.16 4.91
C GLN A 585 13.33 18.12 6.04
N TYR A 586 13.82 16.91 5.79
CA TYR A 586 14.06 15.88 6.79
C TYR A 586 15.49 15.92 7.39
N GLY A 587 16.26 16.98 7.12
CA GLY A 587 17.63 17.15 7.63
C GLY A 587 18.69 16.34 6.88
N ILE A 588 18.35 15.73 5.75
CA ILE A 588 19.29 14.94 4.95
C ILE A 588 19.90 15.83 3.87
N ASN A 589 21.13 16.27 4.14
CA ASN A 589 21.91 17.10 3.23
C ASN A 589 23.03 16.33 2.50
N ASN A 590 23.32 15.10 2.92
CA ASN A 590 24.37 14.30 2.31
C ASN A 590 23.91 13.75 0.96
N THR A 591 24.51 14.26 -0.13
CA THR A 591 24.17 13.87 -1.50
C THR A 591 24.56 12.44 -1.83
N SER A 592 25.48 11.79 -1.09
CA SER A 592 25.83 10.38 -1.30
C SER A 592 24.67 9.43 -1.01
N LEU A 593 23.74 9.83 -0.13
CA LEU A 593 22.53 9.07 0.21
C LEU A 593 21.39 9.29 -0.81
N LEU A 594 21.53 10.28 -1.70
CA LEU A 594 20.51 10.74 -2.64
C LEU A 594 20.83 10.31 -4.07
N ILE A 595 21.27 9.06 -4.25
CA ILE A 595 21.60 8.49 -5.55
C ILE A 595 20.55 7.45 -5.98
N PRO A 596 20.28 7.28 -7.29
CA PRO A 596 19.40 6.21 -7.75
C PRO A 596 20.00 4.84 -7.46
N GLU A 597 19.28 4.01 -6.73
CA GLU A 597 19.63 2.62 -6.44
C GLU A 597 18.38 1.74 -6.47
N SER A 598 18.61 0.43 -6.52
CA SER A 598 17.53 -0.54 -6.32
C SER A 598 18.06 -1.85 -5.75
N ASN A 599 17.29 -2.42 -4.83
CA ASN A 599 17.49 -3.77 -4.31
C ASN A 599 16.24 -4.62 -4.56
N SER A 600 16.45 -5.91 -4.77
CA SER A 600 15.39 -6.91 -4.87
C SER A 600 15.76 -8.17 -4.10
N VAL A 601 14.77 -8.80 -3.49
CA VAL A 601 14.86 -10.13 -2.88
C VAL A 601 13.74 -11.01 -3.42
N VAL A 602 14.03 -12.29 -3.62
CA VAL A 602 13.01 -13.29 -3.92
C VAL A 602 12.75 -14.08 -2.65
N LEU A 603 11.49 -14.15 -2.26
CA LEU A 603 11.02 -14.90 -1.11
C LEU A 603 10.23 -16.12 -1.58
N GLY A 604 10.25 -17.20 -0.80
CA GLY A 604 9.38 -18.36 -1.03
C GLY A 604 9.06 -19.07 0.26
N ASN A 605 7.96 -19.82 0.28
CA ASN A 605 7.60 -20.63 1.44
C ASN A 605 8.12 -22.08 1.31
N ASP A 606 7.97 -22.88 2.36
CA ASP A 606 8.40 -24.30 2.38
C ASP A 606 7.71 -25.21 1.33
N SER A 607 6.57 -24.77 0.76
CA SER A 607 5.92 -25.47 -0.36
C SER A 607 6.62 -25.21 -1.70
N ASN A 608 7.46 -24.18 -1.77
CA ASN A 608 8.22 -23.84 -2.97
C ASN A 608 9.38 -24.82 -3.17
N LYS A 609 9.52 -25.37 -4.39
CA LYS A 609 10.63 -26.26 -4.77
C LYS A 609 12.02 -25.67 -4.54
N LEU A 610 12.14 -24.35 -4.56
CA LEU A 610 13.41 -23.62 -4.35
C LEU A 610 13.76 -23.41 -2.87
N SER A 611 12.89 -23.75 -1.92
CA SER A 611 13.18 -23.61 -0.48
C SER A 611 14.42 -24.40 -0.02
N LYS A 612 14.78 -25.46 -0.73
CA LYS A 612 15.98 -26.28 -0.47
C LYS A 612 17.31 -25.55 -0.70
N GLN A 613 17.29 -24.45 -1.45
CA GLN A 613 18.46 -23.58 -1.69
C GLN A 613 18.33 -22.25 -0.93
N ALA A 614 17.48 -22.18 0.10
CA ALA A 614 17.27 -20.99 0.89
C ALA A 614 18.59 -20.45 1.48
N LEU A 615 18.76 -19.14 1.44
CA LEU A 615 19.90 -18.44 2.01
C LEU A 615 19.66 -18.10 3.50
N ALA A 616 18.42 -17.79 3.86
CA ALA A 616 17.98 -17.48 5.22
C ALA A 616 16.49 -17.78 5.40
N GLU A 617 16.06 -18.08 6.62
CA GLU A 617 14.66 -18.15 7.05
C GLU A 617 14.27 -16.80 7.68
N ILE A 618 13.12 -16.24 7.30
CA ILE A 618 12.51 -15.10 8.00
C ILE A 618 11.60 -15.67 9.08
N VAL A 619 11.93 -15.40 10.34
CA VAL A 619 11.27 -16.01 11.50
C VAL A 619 10.21 -15.09 12.08
N GLN A 620 10.53 -13.81 12.19
CA GLN A 620 9.68 -12.84 12.86
C GLN A 620 9.89 -11.44 12.29
N LEU A 621 8.80 -10.69 12.17
CA LEU A 621 8.81 -9.27 11.85
C LEU A 621 8.14 -8.47 12.98
N GLY A 622 8.57 -7.22 13.16
CA GLY A 622 8.08 -6.32 14.19
C GLY A 622 8.23 -4.86 13.78
N ALA A 623 7.44 -3.98 14.37
CA ALA A 623 7.58 -2.54 14.22
C ALA A 623 7.11 -1.78 15.46
N GLY A 624 7.55 -0.54 15.54
CA GLY A 624 7.13 0.42 16.56
C GLY A 624 7.74 1.78 16.28
N ARG A 625 7.42 2.76 17.11
CA ARG A 625 7.99 4.11 17.01
C ARG A 625 8.83 4.41 18.24
N TRP A 626 10.05 4.87 18.00
CA TRP A 626 10.90 5.35 19.07
C TRP A 626 10.37 6.69 19.57
N TYR A 627 10.35 6.85 20.89
CA TYR A 627 10.06 8.14 21.52
C TYR A 627 10.94 8.33 22.76
N LEU A 628 11.23 9.59 23.06
CA LEU A 628 11.88 9.95 24.32
C LEU A 628 10.82 9.98 25.42
N CYS A 629 10.84 9.00 26.32
CA CYS A 629 9.91 8.92 27.44
C CYS A 629 10.12 10.12 28.39
N PRO A 630 9.16 11.05 28.52
CA PRO A 630 9.38 12.27 29.30
C PRO A 630 9.64 12.00 30.79
N LYS A 631 9.03 10.92 31.33
CA LYS A 631 9.16 10.53 32.73
C LYS A 631 10.53 9.92 33.02
N LEU A 632 11.02 9.05 32.14
CA LEU A 632 12.26 8.31 32.34
C LEU A 632 13.49 9.03 31.77
N LYS A 633 13.26 10.03 30.91
CA LYS A 633 14.30 10.70 30.10
C LYS A 633 15.16 9.69 29.33
N LYS A 634 14.54 8.62 28.86
CA LYS A 634 15.15 7.53 28.09
C LYS A 634 14.37 7.27 26.82
N TRP A 635 15.09 6.85 25.78
CA TRP A 635 14.48 6.40 24.54
C TRP A 635 13.82 5.04 24.73
N GLU A 636 12.63 4.86 24.17
CA GLU A 636 11.88 3.62 24.24
C GLU A 636 11.21 3.31 22.90
N CYS A 637 11.07 2.03 22.60
CA CYS A 637 10.21 1.52 21.52
C CYS A 637 9.42 0.30 22.02
N PRO A 638 8.45 0.48 22.94
CA PRO A 638 7.82 -0.64 23.65
C PRO A 638 7.13 -1.63 22.70
N SER A 639 6.48 -1.12 21.65
CA SER A 639 5.80 -1.97 20.64
C SER A 639 6.75 -2.97 19.99
N LEU A 640 7.99 -2.56 19.74
CA LEU A 640 9.01 -3.39 19.10
C LEU A 640 9.57 -4.42 20.08
N PHE A 641 10.09 -3.97 21.23
CA PHE A 641 10.80 -4.84 22.18
C PHE A 641 9.89 -5.77 22.99
N THR A 642 8.60 -5.47 23.11
CA THR A 642 7.65 -6.38 23.77
C THR A 642 7.41 -7.66 22.96
N ARG A 643 7.64 -7.61 21.64
CA ARG A 643 7.37 -8.75 20.74
C ARG A 643 8.63 -9.49 20.29
N LEU A 644 9.76 -8.80 20.17
CA LEU A 644 11.00 -9.45 19.74
C LEU A 644 11.44 -10.53 20.73
N GLU A 645 11.96 -11.64 20.19
CA GLU A 645 12.58 -12.69 21.00
C GLU A 645 13.61 -12.11 21.97
N THR A 646 13.62 -12.60 23.22
CA THR A 646 14.52 -12.12 24.27
C THR A 646 15.97 -12.55 24.03
N ASN A 647 16.89 -11.77 24.59
CA ASN A 647 18.36 -11.76 24.50
C ASN A 647 19.10 -13.10 24.23
N GLU A 648 18.68 -14.23 24.79
CA GLU A 648 19.48 -15.48 24.79
C GLU A 648 19.60 -16.20 23.43
N SER A 649 19.01 -15.67 22.35
CA SER A 649 18.99 -16.35 21.04
C SER A 649 19.46 -15.52 19.84
N ILE A 650 19.91 -14.27 20.01
CA ILE A 650 20.37 -13.41 18.91
C ILE A 650 21.89 -13.28 18.94
N ASP A 651 22.57 -13.68 17.86
CA ASP A 651 24.03 -13.62 17.76
C ASP A 651 24.52 -12.23 17.31
N VAL A 652 23.78 -11.62 16.36
CA VAL A 652 24.13 -10.34 15.75
C VAL A 652 22.89 -9.45 15.64
N VAL A 653 23.06 -8.17 15.96
CA VAL A 653 22.09 -7.12 15.65
C VAL A 653 22.67 -6.22 14.56
N ILE A 654 22.02 -6.15 13.42
CA ILE A 654 22.30 -5.16 12.37
C ILE A 654 21.37 -3.98 12.58
N PHE A 655 21.93 -2.82 12.86
CA PHE A 655 21.20 -1.57 13.00
C PHE A 655 21.47 -0.66 11.80
N SER A 656 20.41 -0.16 11.17
CA SER A 656 20.49 0.80 10.07
C SER A 656 19.56 1.97 10.37
N SER A 657 20.10 3.17 10.54
CA SER A 657 19.30 4.38 10.75
C SER A 657 19.73 5.48 9.79
N VAL A 658 18.78 5.96 8.99
CA VAL A 658 19.02 7.14 8.13
C VAL A 658 19.02 8.44 8.96
N ASN A 659 18.36 8.45 10.13
CA ASN A 659 18.51 9.56 11.08
C ASN A 659 19.73 9.33 11.97
N THR A 660 20.86 9.94 11.61
CA THR A 660 22.11 9.80 12.36
C THR A 660 22.14 10.60 13.67
N SER A 661 21.24 11.58 13.84
CA SER A 661 21.25 12.47 15.02
C SER A 661 20.89 11.75 16.32
N TYR A 662 20.23 10.59 16.23
CA TYR A 662 19.81 9.81 17.40
C TYR A 662 20.51 8.46 17.50
N THR A 663 21.40 8.10 16.57
CA THR A 663 22.02 6.77 16.48
C THR A 663 22.61 6.31 17.81
N ASP A 664 23.43 7.13 18.48
CA ASP A 664 24.06 6.75 19.75
C ASP A 664 23.03 6.43 20.84
N ASN A 665 21.96 7.22 20.93
CA ASN A 665 20.89 7.00 21.90
C ASN A 665 20.12 5.70 21.63
N LEU A 666 19.85 5.41 20.36
CA LEU A 666 19.15 4.20 19.96
C LEU A 666 20.01 2.95 20.17
N LEU A 667 21.30 3.04 19.83
CA LEU A 667 22.29 1.99 20.09
C LEU A 667 22.40 1.70 21.60
N GLU A 668 22.39 2.71 22.47
CA GLU A 668 22.41 2.50 23.92
C GLU A 668 21.26 1.60 24.38
N VAL A 669 20.04 1.83 23.87
CA VAL A 669 18.88 0.99 24.19
C VAL A 669 19.03 -0.42 23.61
N ILE A 670 19.56 -0.54 22.39
CA ILE A 670 19.81 -1.85 21.77
C ILE A 670 20.84 -2.65 22.57
N TYR A 671 21.93 -2.02 23.04
CA TYR A 671 22.91 -2.66 23.94
C TYR A 671 22.28 -3.14 25.24
N GLN A 672 21.31 -2.40 25.79
CA GLN A 672 20.60 -2.81 27.00
C GLN A 672 19.71 -4.04 26.77
N HIS A 673 19.06 -4.14 25.60
CA HIS A 673 18.20 -5.28 25.25
C HIS A 673 18.98 -6.52 24.78
N TYR A 674 20.13 -6.33 24.14
CA TYR A 674 20.96 -7.41 23.58
C TYR A 674 22.44 -7.32 23.99
N PRO A 675 22.75 -7.37 25.30
CA PRO A 675 24.11 -7.16 25.82
C PRO A 675 25.14 -8.20 25.35
N THR A 676 24.70 -9.38 24.89
CA THR A 676 25.59 -10.45 24.42
C THR A 676 25.73 -10.50 22.90
N ALA A 677 24.86 -9.80 22.16
CA ALA A 677 24.90 -9.83 20.71
C ALA A 677 25.98 -8.89 20.16
N LYS A 678 26.59 -9.26 19.04
CA LYS A 678 27.46 -8.35 18.28
C LYS A 678 26.57 -7.31 17.58
N ILE A 679 26.69 -6.04 17.93
CA ILE A 679 25.94 -4.96 17.30
C ILE A 679 26.77 -4.35 16.16
N ILE A 680 26.15 -4.24 14.98
CA ILE A 680 26.73 -3.69 13.76
C ILE A 680 25.89 -2.48 13.34
N ASP A 681 26.48 -1.28 13.39
CA ASP A 681 25.90 -0.12 12.72
C ASP A 681 26.23 -0.21 11.22
N LEU A 682 25.23 -0.49 10.40
CA LEU A 682 25.41 -0.70 8.96
C LEU A 682 25.92 0.55 8.25
N HIS A 683 25.55 1.76 8.71
CA HIS A 683 25.99 3.00 8.07
C HIS A 683 27.49 3.27 8.27
N SER A 684 28.12 2.62 9.25
CA SER A 684 29.58 2.66 9.43
C SER A 684 30.34 1.79 8.41
N ILE A 685 29.63 0.90 7.70
CA ILE A 685 30.19 -0.07 6.74
C ILE A 685 29.75 0.22 5.31
N LEU A 686 28.49 0.66 5.14
CA LEU A 686 27.83 0.92 3.86
C LEU A 686 27.14 2.27 3.89
N GLU A 687 27.16 2.98 2.76
CA GLU A 687 26.32 4.16 2.54
C GLU A 687 25.20 3.80 1.55
N PRO A 688 24.13 3.10 1.98
CA PRO A 688 23.00 2.81 1.11
C PRO A 688 22.19 4.08 0.82
N SER A 689 21.53 4.15 -0.33
CA SER A 689 20.47 5.14 -0.51
C SER A 689 19.33 4.89 0.48
N ILE A 690 18.58 5.96 0.80
CA ILE A 690 17.56 5.95 1.86
C ILE A 690 16.50 4.86 1.64
N SER A 691 15.94 4.76 0.44
CA SER A 691 14.91 3.77 0.10
C SER A 691 15.41 2.33 0.15
N CYS A 692 16.72 2.14 -0.05
CA CYS A 692 17.35 0.84 -0.20
C CYS A 692 17.95 0.31 1.10
N GLN A 693 18.04 1.13 2.16
CA GLN A 693 18.69 0.76 3.43
C GLN A 693 18.16 -0.56 4.01
N SER A 694 16.84 -0.77 3.96
CA SER A 694 16.20 -1.88 4.67
C SER A 694 16.47 -3.22 4.00
N ILE A 695 16.36 -3.29 2.67
CA ILE A 695 16.71 -4.50 1.92
C ILE A 695 18.23 -4.72 1.96
N ASN A 696 19.05 -3.67 1.93
CA ASN A 696 20.51 -3.82 2.11
C ASN A 696 20.85 -4.48 3.46
N ALA A 697 20.18 -4.07 4.54
CA ALA A 697 20.38 -4.67 5.85
C ALA A 697 19.96 -6.15 5.90
N ILE A 698 18.86 -6.50 5.22
CA ILE A 698 18.43 -7.90 5.06
C ILE A 698 19.44 -8.72 4.25
N ILE A 699 19.95 -8.17 3.14
CA ILE A 699 20.97 -8.84 2.32
C ILE A 699 22.23 -9.06 3.16
N TYR A 700 22.71 -8.04 3.87
CA TYR A 700 23.89 -8.17 4.74
C TYR A 700 23.69 -9.24 5.83
N GLY A 701 22.53 -9.28 6.50
CA GLY A 701 22.20 -10.33 7.46
C GLY A 701 22.13 -11.73 6.85
N THR A 702 21.65 -11.83 5.61
CA THR A 702 21.60 -13.09 4.84
C THR A 702 23.01 -13.58 4.48
N GLU A 703 23.92 -12.68 4.10
CA GLU A 703 25.33 -13.01 3.85
C GLU A 703 26.05 -13.52 5.10
N LEU A 704 25.80 -12.89 6.26
CA LEU A 704 26.36 -13.35 7.54
C LEU A 704 25.92 -14.77 7.88
N LEU A 705 24.65 -15.12 7.64
CA LEU A 705 24.09 -16.45 7.94
C LEU A 705 24.60 -17.54 6.98
N SER A 706 24.70 -17.21 5.69
CA SER A 706 25.17 -18.13 4.64
C SER A 706 26.69 -18.36 4.64
N GLY A 707 27.45 -17.52 5.36
CA GLY A 707 28.91 -17.59 5.41
C GLY A 707 29.59 -17.26 4.07
N THR A 708 28.83 -16.79 3.07
CA THR A 708 29.33 -16.48 1.73
C THR A 708 29.28 -14.97 1.49
N LYS A 709 30.41 -14.41 1.08
CA LYS A 709 30.52 -12.99 0.74
C LYS A 709 30.16 -12.80 -0.73
N TYR A 710 28.97 -12.27 -1.01
CA TYR A 710 28.58 -11.94 -2.39
C TYR A 710 28.87 -10.47 -2.71
N LEU A 711 28.62 -9.56 -1.76
CA LEU A 711 28.64 -8.11 -1.99
C LEU A 711 29.58 -7.34 -1.05
N HIS A 712 29.82 -7.83 0.18
CA HIS A 712 30.50 -7.05 1.22
C HIS A 712 31.85 -7.67 1.63
N SER A 713 32.94 -7.10 1.10
CA SER A 713 34.32 -7.58 1.32
C SER A 713 34.86 -7.35 2.74
N SER A 714 34.30 -6.37 3.46
CA SER A 714 34.77 -5.85 4.76
C SER A 714 34.45 -6.72 5.99
N CYS A 715 33.83 -7.90 5.83
CA CYS A 715 33.69 -8.86 6.92
C CYS A 715 35.06 -9.46 7.29
N SER A 716 35.86 -8.72 8.06
CA SER A 716 37.09 -9.19 8.70
C SER A 716 36.74 -9.74 10.09
N GLY A 717 37.21 -10.95 10.37
CA GLY A 717 37.28 -11.50 11.73
C GLY A 717 36.35 -12.68 11.98
N GLU A 718 36.97 -13.86 12.06
CA GLU A 718 36.52 -15.15 12.59
C GLU A 718 35.17 -15.70 12.08
N LEU A 719 35.16 -16.98 11.68
CA LEU A 719 33.95 -17.77 11.44
C LEU A 719 33.16 -17.89 12.76
N LEU A 720 32.45 -16.83 13.13
CA LEU A 720 31.43 -16.90 14.17
C LEU A 720 30.32 -17.81 13.63
N ASP A 721 29.94 -18.81 14.43
CA ASP A 721 28.80 -19.68 14.12
C ASP A 721 27.49 -18.90 14.32
N ILE A 722 27.22 -17.96 13.40
CA ILE A 722 26.03 -17.10 13.44
C ILE A 722 24.83 -17.93 12.98
N ASN A 723 23.86 -18.09 13.87
CA ASN A 723 22.63 -18.83 13.63
C ASN A 723 21.39 -17.92 13.53
N LYS A 724 21.38 -16.78 14.22
CA LYS A 724 20.28 -15.81 14.21
C LYS A 724 20.78 -14.36 14.17
N VAL A 725 20.16 -13.57 13.30
CA VAL A 725 20.47 -12.15 13.09
C VAL A 725 19.20 -11.34 13.24
N LEU A 726 19.22 -10.35 14.14
CA LEU A 726 18.18 -9.32 14.22
C LEU A 726 18.57 -8.16 13.32
N VAL A 727 17.80 -7.91 12.27
CA VAL A 727 17.92 -6.71 11.44
C VAL A 727 16.93 -5.68 11.97
N MET A 728 17.39 -4.46 12.25
CA MET A 728 16.56 -3.33 12.69
C MET A 728 16.87 -2.10 11.83
N THR A 729 15.83 -1.57 11.20
CA THR A 729 15.92 -0.34 10.39
C THR A 729 15.08 0.75 11.01
N VAL A 730 15.61 1.98 11.05
CA VAL A 730 14.94 3.15 11.61
C VAL A 730 14.90 4.25 10.55
N ASN A 731 13.71 4.74 10.28
CA ASN A 731 13.50 5.81 9.31
C ASN A 731 13.80 7.19 9.91
N VAL A 732 13.68 8.23 9.08
CA VAL A 732 14.03 9.60 9.49
C VAL A 732 13.15 10.15 10.62
N LEU A 733 11.92 9.62 10.75
CA LEU A 733 10.91 10.00 11.73
C LEU A 733 10.80 9.00 12.88
N LEU A 734 11.85 8.19 13.10
CA LEU A 734 11.99 7.30 14.25
C LEU A 734 10.98 6.13 14.26
N SER A 735 10.34 5.84 13.13
CA SER A 735 9.66 4.57 12.89
C SER A 735 10.69 3.47 12.72
N ALA A 736 10.54 2.38 13.46
CA ALA A 736 11.44 1.24 13.43
C ALA A 736 10.74 0.00 12.94
N THR A 737 11.42 -0.74 12.06
CA THR A 737 10.99 -2.08 11.63
C THR A 737 12.12 -3.06 11.87
N SER A 738 11.79 -4.26 12.32
CA SER A 738 12.74 -5.32 12.60
C SER A 738 12.36 -6.63 11.92
N CYS A 739 13.38 -7.41 11.59
CA CYS A 739 13.25 -8.74 11.03
C CYS A 739 14.28 -9.68 11.69
N ILE A 740 13.82 -10.83 12.20
CA ILE A 740 14.71 -11.90 12.68
C ILE A 740 14.95 -12.86 11.52
N LEU A 741 16.21 -12.96 11.11
CA LEU A 741 16.70 -13.93 10.16
C LEU A 741 17.36 -15.10 10.89
N GLN A 742 17.18 -16.31 10.38
CA GLN A 742 17.79 -17.53 10.93
C GLN A 742 18.45 -18.35 9.82
N ARG A 743 19.55 -19.04 10.15
CA ARG A 743 20.17 -20.03 9.27
C ARG A 743 19.14 -21.14 8.97
N PRO A 744 18.83 -21.45 7.71
CA PRO A 744 17.85 -22.49 7.38
C PRO A 744 18.24 -23.82 8.01
N LYS A 745 17.29 -24.53 8.60
CA LYS A 745 17.49 -25.87 9.17
C LYS A 745 17.10 -26.92 8.12
N GLY A 746 18.07 -27.63 7.57
CA GLY A 746 17.88 -28.66 6.54
C GLY A 746 19.01 -28.63 5.54
#